data_AF-A0A2B4SAU4-F1
#
_entry.id   AF-A0A2B4SAU4-F1
#
_cell.length_a   1.000
_cell.length_b   1.000
_cell.length_c   1.000
_cell.angle_alpha   90.00
_cell.angle_beta   90.00
_cell.angle_gamma   90.00
#
_symmetry.space_group_name_H-M   'P 1'
#
loop_
_entity.id
_entity.type
_entity.pdbx_description
1 polymer ?
#
loop_
_entity_poly.entity_id
_entity_poly.type
_entity_poly.pdbx_seq_one_letter_code
_entity_poly.pdbx_strand_id
1 'polypeptide(L)'
;MAASTLKTDKILTSLVGVGIGGLIIVKGSAELFPHIYKRFYGLKDNKGAFVTVPDRCLEQLHKVAERYGVTNVDKVNLFIHRGFHAISLGSSILPGGAVIGLPRWYVFQNKEDIYNSGLKFGKTVGWYSEVGEALSETFLPTDDIIAFTIGHELTHTEKHFHLKLYDTFVPPTWLYVTYRISNSMSKILKHRFDFRALLYLGIFGVSLFTYTRVYEKVCHFAEFDADEVSAKCDPRMARGGVDFFALTLKRNLIQRAILGKRGEENFTKEGNFIARSLISMHPPFTDRLDRATKDIKVGKNHEKYKAKSWTQLAAPNPLHPKSPYWVIYTCRTILLISASMASFGHVIELVGKVANRFIVISVGFGIGGLFIYKNAAEAFPNQVCKPIVGLKDEDGSLLEVPARIRTQFDVVLNKFGYTSADKISLFINQGVHPMSVGSTSFPNGAVVSMPKWYIFENYKDIETCGITFQGRDIRWDSELGVKIKECLLPSDDMIAFCIAHEVAQMQRLDYKAINAVLAPTWLYLTYKLAYVGPRMLQLHTVLDILFKLVLCRLSYLCYKQVHMKLYHDVVHQADLTAAKCEPRMLQGGIDMFTKKLELNRIRRRLMGRKGQSCFTEEGNDVESLVYPLLTDRLERLKVLERESTNTGMSSGNQAEGSKSS
;
A
#
# COMPACT_ATOMS: atom_id res chain seq x y z
N MET A 1 20.55 -20.48 35.41
CA MET A 1 19.78 -19.22 35.39
C MET A 1 20.55 -18.03 34.81
N ALA A 2 21.80 -17.75 35.22
CA ALA A 2 22.56 -16.60 34.68
C ALA A 2 22.84 -16.66 33.16
N ALA A 3 23.08 -17.87 32.62
CA ALA A 3 23.32 -18.07 31.19
C ALA A 3 22.07 -17.89 30.31
N SER A 4 20.87 -18.21 30.84
CA SER A 4 19.61 -18.00 30.11
C SER A 4 19.20 -16.52 30.09
N THR A 5 19.39 -15.80 31.20
CA THR A 5 19.16 -14.34 31.25
C THR A 5 20.09 -13.57 30.33
N LEU A 6 21.37 -13.96 30.23
CA LEU A 6 22.34 -13.34 29.33
C LEU A 6 21.99 -13.55 27.84
N LYS A 7 21.32 -14.66 27.50
CA LYS A 7 20.87 -14.99 26.15
C LYS A 7 19.61 -14.18 25.78
N THR A 8 18.67 -14.00 26.70
CA THR A 8 17.46 -13.19 26.52
C THR A 8 17.77 -11.70 26.36
N ASP A 9 18.69 -11.15 27.14
CA ASP A 9 19.09 -9.73 27.02
C ASP A 9 19.75 -9.42 25.66
N LYS A 10 20.52 -10.36 25.12
CA LYS A 10 21.13 -10.24 23.77
C LYS A 10 20.08 -10.26 22.67
N ILE A 11 19.05 -11.11 22.81
CA ILE A 11 17.92 -11.17 21.86
C ILE A 11 17.13 -9.85 21.90
N LEU A 12 16.78 -9.37 23.11
CA LEU A 12 16.02 -8.13 23.27
C LEU A 12 16.78 -6.90 22.75
N THR A 13 18.08 -6.80 23.04
CA THR A 13 18.94 -5.73 22.49
C THR A 13 18.96 -5.76 20.96
N SER A 14 19.00 -6.96 20.37
CA SER A 14 19.01 -7.13 18.91
C SER A 14 17.67 -6.75 18.28
N LEU A 15 16.54 -7.13 18.91
CA LEU A 15 15.19 -6.74 18.47
C LEU A 15 14.98 -5.23 18.51
N VAL A 16 15.40 -4.57 19.60
CA VAL A 16 15.33 -3.10 19.73
C VAL A 16 16.24 -2.42 18.70
N GLY A 17 17.46 -2.94 18.50
CA GLY A 17 18.38 -2.45 17.47
C GLY A 17 17.79 -2.51 16.05
N VAL A 18 17.00 -3.55 15.74
CA VAL A 18 16.28 -3.65 14.48
C VAL A 18 15.12 -2.68 14.40
N GLY A 19 14.33 -2.55 15.47
CA GLY A 19 13.26 -1.55 15.51
C GLY A 19 13.78 -0.15 15.23
N ILE A 20 14.90 0.23 15.86
CA ILE A 20 15.60 1.49 15.63
C ILE A 20 16.05 1.62 14.17
N GLY A 21 16.77 0.62 13.64
CA GLY A 21 17.25 0.66 12.26
C GLY A 21 16.13 0.74 11.23
N GLY A 22 15.04 -0.02 11.43
CA GLY A 22 13.86 0.00 10.58
C GLY A 22 13.15 1.35 10.60
N LEU A 23 12.97 1.96 11.78
CA LEU A 23 12.37 3.29 11.91
C LEU A 23 13.20 4.36 11.18
N ILE A 24 14.53 4.35 11.34
CA ILE A 24 15.43 5.29 10.65
C ILE A 24 15.34 5.11 9.14
N ILE A 25 15.35 3.87 8.64
CA ILE A 25 15.25 3.61 7.19
C ILE A 25 13.90 4.09 6.65
N VAL A 26 12.79 3.74 7.29
CA VAL A 26 11.45 4.11 6.81
C VAL A 26 11.28 5.62 6.82
N LYS A 27 11.53 6.29 7.95
CA LYS A 27 11.34 7.75 8.08
C LYS A 27 12.38 8.53 7.27
N GLY A 28 13.66 8.16 7.37
CA GLY A 28 14.74 8.84 6.66
C GLY A 28 14.68 8.67 5.14
N SER A 29 14.20 7.52 4.62
CA SER A 29 14.03 7.33 3.17
C SER A 29 13.00 8.28 2.56
N ALA A 30 11.99 8.70 3.33
CA ALA A 30 11.00 9.66 2.87
C ALA A 30 11.61 11.04 2.61
N GLU A 31 12.53 11.46 3.47
CA GLU A 31 13.22 12.75 3.34
C GLU A 31 14.37 12.70 2.33
N LEU A 32 15.10 11.59 2.24
CA LEU A 32 16.25 11.45 1.33
C LEU A 32 15.84 11.18 -0.12
N PHE A 33 14.73 10.47 -0.33
CA PHE A 33 14.27 10.05 -1.66
C PHE A 33 12.80 10.41 -1.90
N PRO A 34 12.42 11.70 -1.81
CA PRO A 34 11.02 12.13 -1.87
C PRO A 34 10.34 11.79 -3.21
N HIS A 35 11.10 11.67 -4.30
CA HIS A 35 10.57 11.26 -5.61
C HIS A 35 9.97 9.85 -5.65
N ILE A 36 10.44 8.93 -4.79
CA ILE A 36 9.85 7.59 -4.66
C ILE A 36 8.41 7.73 -4.16
N TYR A 37 8.17 8.63 -3.21
CA TYR A 37 6.87 8.89 -2.62
C TYR A 37 5.91 9.61 -3.57
N LYS A 38 6.42 10.50 -4.44
CA LYS A 38 5.64 11.02 -5.58
C LYS A 38 5.04 9.89 -6.42
N ARG A 39 5.73 8.74 -6.55
CA ARG A 39 5.24 7.57 -7.30
C ARG A 39 4.06 6.84 -6.65
N PHE A 40 3.97 6.90 -5.32
CA PHE A 40 2.89 6.30 -4.53
C PHE A 40 1.70 7.24 -4.32
N TYR A 41 1.98 8.53 -4.11
CA TYR A 41 0.98 9.53 -3.76
C TYR A 41 0.50 10.37 -4.96
N GLY A 42 1.25 10.44 -6.04
CA GLY A 42 0.86 11.21 -7.21
C GLY A 42 -0.42 10.70 -7.87
N LEU A 43 -1.31 11.63 -8.20
CA LEU A 43 -2.51 11.39 -9.00
C LEU A 43 -2.08 11.03 -10.42
N LYS A 44 -2.60 9.91 -10.92
CA LYS A 44 -2.33 9.41 -12.27
C LYS A 44 -3.60 9.52 -13.11
N ASP A 45 -3.42 9.88 -14.37
CA ASP A 45 -4.48 9.92 -15.36
C ASP A 45 -4.90 8.49 -15.78
N ASN A 46 -5.91 8.40 -16.66
CA ASN A 46 -6.40 7.12 -17.18
C ASN A 46 -5.35 6.33 -18.00
N LYS A 47 -4.24 6.98 -18.39
CA LYS A 47 -3.11 6.40 -19.12
C LYS A 47 -1.96 5.99 -18.18
N GLY A 48 -2.07 6.25 -16.88
CA GLY A 48 -1.06 5.95 -15.86
C GLY A 48 0.07 6.99 -15.75
N ALA A 49 -0.01 8.09 -16.51
CA ALA A 49 0.91 9.23 -16.40
C ALA A 49 0.49 10.14 -15.24
N PHE A 50 1.44 10.88 -14.64
CA PHE A 50 1.07 11.85 -13.61
C PHE A 50 0.23 12.98 -14.21
N VAL A 51 -0.83 13.36 -13.50
CA VAL A 51 -1.61 14.55 -13.85
C VAL A 51 -0.70 15.77 -13.80
N THR A 52 -0.70 16.56 -14.88
CA THR A 52 0.10 17.78 -15.00
C THR A 52 -0.33 18.78 -13.93
N VAL A 53 0.66 19.43 -13.31
CA VAL A 53 0.42 20.52 -12.36
C VAL A 53 -0.04 21.75 -13.15
N PRO A 54 -1.16 22.40 -12.81
CA PRO A 54 -1.60 23.62 -13.48
C PRO A 54 -0.55 24.73 -13.41
N ASP A 55 -0.38 25.49 -14.48
CA ASP A 55 0.65 26.54 -14.59
C ASP A 55 0.53 27.58 -13.47
N ARG A 56 -0.70 27.94 -13.10
CA ARG A 56 -0.95 28.86 -11.97
C ARG A 56 -0.31 28.38 -10.66
N CYS A 57 -0.25 27.07 -10.41
CA CYS A 57 0.38 26.53 -9.21
C CYS A 57 1.91 26.65 -9.28
N LEU A 58 2.50 26.47 -10.47
CA LEU A 58 3.94 26.66 -10.69
C LEU A 58 4.31 28.14 -10.54
N GLU A 59 3.51 29.06 -11.09
CA GLU A 59 3.71 30.49 -10.91
C GLU A 59 3.64 30.91 -9.43
N GLN A 60 2.66 30.40 -8.68
CA GLN A 60 2.56 30.67 -7.25
C GLN A 60 3.76 30.10 -6.48
N LEU A 61 4.30 28.94 -6.87
CA LEU A 61 5.55 28.43 -6.27
C LEU A 61 6.68 29.42 -6.41
N HIS A 62 6.94 29.93 -7.62
CA HIS A 62 8.03 30.88 -7.84
C HIS A 62 7.82 32.18 -7.05
N LYS A 63 6.60 32.74 -7.08
CA LYS A 63 6.24 33.98 -6.34
C LYS A 63 6.40 33.81 -4.83
N VAL A 64 5.96 32.69 -4.27
CA VAL A 64 6.05 32.41 -2.83
C VAL A 64 7.49 32.10 -2.44
N ALA A 65 8.21 31.30 -3.23
CA ALA A 65 9.58 30.90 -2.92
C ALA A 65 10.56 32.09 -2.93
N GLU A 66 10.39 33.03 -3.86
CA GLU A 66 11.14 34.30 -3.89
C GLU A 66 10.94 35.09 -2.59
N ARG A 67 9.69 35.25 -2.14
CA ARG A 67 9.36 35.98 -0.90
C ARG A 67 9.84 35.26 0.36
N TYR A 68 9.90 33.93 0.32
CA TYR A 68 10.45 33.11 1.39
C TYR A 68 11.99 33.12 1.43
N GLY A 69 12.65 33.61 0.38
CA GLY A 69 14.12 33.58 0.25
C GLY A 69 14.67 32.17 0.06
N VAL A 70 13.92 31.27 -0.59
CA VAL A 70 14.37 29.90 -0.86
C VAL A 70 15.45 29.94 -1.94
N THR A 71 16.65 29.46 -1.62
CA THR A 71 17.82 29.57 -2.51
C THR A 71 17.86 28.56 -3.65
N ASN A 72 17.25 27.38 -3.47
CA ASN A 72 17.27 26.28 -4.45
C ASN A 72 15.86 25.87 -4.90
N VAL A 73 15.05 26.82 -5.36
CA VAL A 73 13.66 26.56 -5.78
C VAL A 73 13.57 25.50 -6.88
N ASP A 74 14.57 25.41 -7.76
CA ASP A 74 14.63 24.41 -8.84
C ASP A 74 14.68 22.96 -8.32
N LYS A 75 15.04 22.76 -7.05
CA LYS A 75 15.01 21.45 -6.37
C LYS A 75 13.67 21.13 -5.72
N VAL A 76 12.70 22.05 -5.76
CA VAL A 76 11.35 21.87 -5.22
C VAL A 76 10.41 21.48 -6.36
N ASN A 77 9.90 20.25 -6.32
CA ASN A 77 9.06 19.71 -7.36
C ASN A 77 7.60 19.61 -6.92
N LEU A 78 6.70 20.28 -7.64
CA LEU A 78 5.27 20.12 -7.44
C LEU A 78 4.75 18.83 -8.12
N PHE A 79 3.71 18.27 -7.53
CA PHE A 79 2.87 17.25 -8.15
C PHE A 79 1.45 17.30 -7.60
N ILE A 80 0.48 16.74 -8.31
CA ILE A 80 -0.88 16.61 -7.80
C ILE A 80 -0.96 15.35 -6.93
N HIS A 81 -1.22 15.52 -5.64
CA HIS A 81 -1.47 14.45 -4.69
C HIS A 81 -2.87 13.86 -4.93
N ARG A 82 -2.99 12.53 -4.91
CA ARG A 82 -4.28 11.83 -5.06
C ARG A 82 -5.28 12.12 -3.92
N GLY A 83 -4.81 12.58 -2.76
CA GLY A 83 -5.64 12.94 -1.62
C GLY A 83 -6.18 14.37 -1.67
N PHE A 84 -6.94 14.74 -0.63
CA PHE A 84 -7.56 16.07 -0.51
C PHE A 84 -6.79 17.07 0.36
N HIS A 85 -5.67 16.64 0.95
CA HIS A 85 -4.74 17.46 1.73
C HIS A 85 -3.41 17.62 0.99
N ALA A 86 -2.69 18.69 1.30
CA ALA A 86 -1.34 18.89 0.82
C ALA A 86 -0.37 17.99 1.60
N ILE A 87 0.76 17.65 0.97
CA ILE A 87 1.85 16.90 1.60
C ILE A 87 3.19 17.48 1.15
N SER A 88 4.19 17.43 2.01
CA SER A 88 5.56 17.77 1.63
C SER A 88 6.60 16.80 2.21
N LEU A 89 7.58 16.45 1.40
CA LEU A 89 8.67 15.53 1.77
C LEU A 89 10.01 16.07 1.23
N GLY A 90 11.08 15.81 1.95
CA GLY A 90 12.42 16.28 1.63
C GLY A 90 12.62 17.77 1.95
N SER A 91 13.70 18.30 1.39
CA SER A 91 14.15 19.69 1.55
C SER A 91 15.02 20.08 0.36
N SER A 92 14.98 21.35 -0.05
CA SER A 92 15.85 21.84 -1.12
C SER A 92 17.35 21.73 -0.79
N ILE A 93 17.68 21.60 0.51
CA ILE A 93 19.06 21.41 1.02
C ILE A 93 19.56 19.99 0.76
N LEU A 94 18.67 19.00 0.67
CA LEU A 94 19.05 17.60 0.47
C LEU A 94 19.37 17.30 -1.00
N PRO A 95 20.20 16.27 -1.27
CA PRO A 95 20.52 15.86 -2.65
C PRO A 95 19.30 15.46 -3.48
N GLY A 96 18.29 14.87 -2.83
CA GLY A 96 17.02 14.46 -3.45
C GLY A 96 16.01 15.59 -3.62
N GLY A 97 16.33 16.82 -3.20
CA GLY A 97 15.44 17.97 -3.25
C GLY A 97 14.19 17.82 -2.37
N ALA A 98 13.16 18.61 -2.67
CA ALA A 98 11.86 18.55 -2.01
C ALA A 98 10.76 18.22 -3.03
N VAL A 99 9.70 17.56 -2.56
CA VAL A 99 8.46 17.40 -3.32
C VAL A 99 7.30 17.94 -2.51
N ILE A 100 6.43 18.71 -3.17
CA ILE A 100 5.20 19.23 -2.59
C ILE A 100 4.03 18.68 -3.41
N GLY A 101 3.18 17.90 -2.76
CA GLY A 101 1.98 17.31 -3.32
C GLY A 101 0.78 18.20 -3.04
N LEU A 102 0.26 18.87 -4.06
CA LEU A 102 -0.93 19.72 -3.94
C LEU A 102 -2.21 18.88 -3.95
N PRO A 103 -3.26 19.26 -3.21
CA PRO A 103 -4.51 18.52 -3.18
C PRO A 103 -5.09 18.27 -4.57
N ARG A 104 -5.73 17.11 -4.78
CA ARG A 104 -6.30 16.75 -6.10
C ARG A 104 -7.28 17.76 -6.68
N TRP A 105 -7.92 18.56 -5.82
CA TRP A 105 -8.93 19.54 -6.23
C TRP A 105 -8.32 20.84 -6.76
N TYR A 106 -6.99 20.98 -6.71
CA TYR A 106 -6.29 22.14 -7.29
C TYR A 106 -6.25 22.11 -8.81
N VAL A 107 -6.65 21.00 -9.43
CA VAL A 107 -6.79 20.86 -10.88
C VAL A 107 -8.08 21.47 -11.42
N PHE A 108 -9.06 21.75 -10.56
CA PHE A 108 -10.36 22.27 -10.99
C PHE A 108 -10.29 23.79 -11.17
N GLN A 109 -10.74 24.27 -12.32
CA GLN A 109 -10.79 25.70 -12.65
C GLN A 109 -12.22 26.24 -12.62
N ASN A 110 -13.19 25.42 -13.03
CA ASN A 110 -14.61 25.77 -13.09
C ASN A 110 -15.49 24.64 -12.51
N LYS A 111 -16.79 24.90 -12.39
CA LYS A 111 -17.74 23.93 -11.83
C LYS A 111 -17.89 22.70 -12.74
N GLU A 112 -17.78 22.88 -14.06
CA GLU A 112 -17.83 21.81 -15.04
C GLU A 112 -16.72 20.77 -14.83
N ASP A 113 -15.50 21.21 -14.47
CA ASP A 113 -14.39 20.30 -14.15
C ASP A 113 -14.74 19.40 -12.95
N ILE A 114 -15.45 19.94 -11.96
CA ILE A 114 -15.89 19.20 -10.77
C ILE A 114 -16.97 18.21 -11.16
N TYR A 115 -17.95 18.62 -11.96
CA TYR A 115 -19.05 17.76 -12.41
C TYR A 115 -18.52 16.58 -13.24
N ASN A 116 -17.49 16.83 -14.05
CA ASN A 116 -16.83 15.82 -14.92
C ASN A 116 -15.72 15.03 -14.22
N SER A 117 -15.37 15.37 -12.97
CA SER A 117 -14.23 14.78 -12.25
C SER A 117 -14.46 13.32 -11.79
N GLY A 118 -15.71 12.84 -11.82
CA GLY A 118 -16.08 11.53 -11.29
C GLY A 118 -15.92 11.40 -9.76
N LEU A 119 -15.86 12.53 -9.04
CA LEU A 119 -15.78 12.54 -7.58
C LEU A 119 -17.01 11.86 -6.93
N LYS A 120 -16.74 10.96 -5.98
CA LYS A 120 -17.77 10.25 -5.20
C LYS A 120 -17.48 10.39 -3.71
N PHE A 121 -18.50 10.71 -2.93
CA PHE A 121 -18.41 10.88 -1.47
C PHE A 121 -19.22 9.80 -0.76
N GLY A 122 -18.87 8.54 -1.01
CA GLY A 122 -19.62 7.36 -0.54
C GLY A 122 -20.98 7.15 -1.24
N LYS A 123 -21.63 8.23 -1.67
CA LYS A 123 -22.80 8.28 -2.54
C LYS A 123 -22.50 9.13 -3.78
N THR A 124 -23.27 8.92 -4.85
CA THR A 124 -23.28 9.82 -6.01
C THR A 124 -23.93 11.15 -5.60
N VAL A 125 -23.24 12.25 -5.88
CA VAL A 125 -23.76 13.60 -5.62
C VAL A 125 -24.48 14.08 -6.87
N GLY A 126 -25.75 14.47 -6.74
CA GLY A 126 -26.44 15.19 -7.79
C GLY A 126 -25.86 16.60 -7.87
N TRP A 127 -24.92 16.84 -8.79
CA TRP A 127 -24.19 18.11 -8.87
C TRP A 127 -25.08 19.35 -9.08
N TYR A 128 -26.23 19.17 -9.72
CA TYR A 128 -27.24 20.21 -9.94
C TYR A 128 -28.24 20.38 -8.78
N SER A 129 -28.10 19.63 -7.68
CA SER A 129 -28.88 19.84 -6.45
C SER A 129 -28.30 20.97 -5.62
N GLU A 130 -29.09 21.55 -4.71
CA GLU A 130 -28.59 22.57 -3.75
C GLU A 130 -27.35 22.10 -2.98
N VAL A 131 -27.33 20.83 -2.57
CA VAL A 131 -26.19 20.21 -1.88
C VAL A 131 -24.98 20.05 -2.81
N GLY A 132 -25.21 19.66 -4.07
CA GLY A 132 -24.16 19.53 -5.08
C GLY A 132 -23.53 20.87 -5.43
N GLU A 133 -24.36 21.91 -5.54
CA GLU A 133 -23.93 23.28 -5.82
C GLU A 133 -23.10 23.83 -4.67
N ALA A 134 -23.62 23.75 -3.43
CA ALA A 134 -22.90 24.18 -2.23
C ALA A 134 -21.59 23.43 -2.02
N LEU A 135 -21.51 22.15 -2.42
CA LEU A 135 -20.28 21.35 -2.36
C LEU A 135 -19.28 21.75 -3.45
N SER A 136 -19.75 22.00 -4.67
CA SER A 136 -18.91 22.38 -5.82
C SER A 136 -18.14 23.68 -5.54
N GLU A 137 -18.77 24.66 -4.91
CA GLU A 137 -18.14 25.91 -4.52
C GLU A 137 -16.94 25.70 -3.60
N THR A 138 -16.96 24.67 -2.76
CA THR A 138 -15.84 24.40 -1.84
C THR A 138 -14.60 23.85 -2.55
N PHE A 139 -14.72 23.36 -3.78
CA PHE A 139 -13.65 22.69 -4.51
C PHE A 139 -12.97 23.56 -5.56
N LEU A 140 -13.28 24.85 -5.62
CA LEU A 140 -12.64 25.82 -6.51
C LEU A 140 -11.58 26.60 -5.72
N PRO A 141 -10.27 26.32 -5.90
CA PRO A 141 -9.24 27.05 -5.20
C PRO A 141 -9.06 28.43 -5.83
N THR A 142 -8.84 29.44 -5.00
CA THR A 142 -8.32 30.75 -5.43
C THR A 142 -6.79 30.71 -5.48
N ASP A 143 -6.18 31.67 -6.17
CA ASP A 143 -4.72 31.83 -6.18
C ASP A 143 -4.16 32.12 -4.78
N ASP A 144 -4.93 32.84 -3.95
CA ASP A 144 -4.57 33.16 -2.57
C ASP A 144 -4.53 31.87 -1.71
N ILE A 145 -5.48 30.94 -1.90
CA ILE A 145 -5.47 29.62 -1.26
C ILE A 145 -4.24 28.81 -1.71
N ILE A 146 -3.96 28.78 -3.02
CA ILE A 146 -2.80 28.05 -3.56
C ILE A 146 -1.51 28.60 -2.97
N ALA A 147 -1.35 29.92 -2.99
CA ALA A 147 -0.17 30.58 -2.44
C ALA A 147 0.02 30.24 -0.97
N PHE A 148 -1.05 30.34 -0.16
CA PHE A 148 -1.03 29.96 1.25
C PHE A 148 -0.61 28.50 1.46
N THR A 149 -1.19 27.55 0.72
CA THR A 149 -0.86 26.13 0.86
C THR A 149 0.58 25.83 0.42
N ILE A 150 1.06 26.43 -0.67
CA ILE A 150 2.47 26.30 -1.07
C ILE A 150 3.39 26.89 0.00
N GLY A 151 3.07 28.06 0.56
CA GLY A 151 3.85 28.69 1.63
C GLY A 151 3.89 27.83 2.90
N HIS A 152 2.75 27.24 3.27
CA HIS A 152 2.64 26.31 4.40
C HIS A 152 3.57 25.10 4.19
N GLU A 153 3.50 24.45 3.03
CA GLU A 153 4.34 23.28 2.72
C GLU A 153 5.83 23.62 2.55
N LEU A 154 6.16 24.78 1.97
CA LEU A 154 7.54 25.28 1.90
C LEU A 154 8.12 25.55 3.29
N THR A 155 7.30 26.00 4.23
CA THR A 155 7.74 26.18 5.62
C THR A 155 8.16 24.85 6.21
N HIS A 156 7.42 23.78 5.92
CA HIS A 156 7.78 22.43 6.35
C HIS A 156 9.10 21.93 5.73
N THR A 157 9.34 22.15 4.44
CA THR A 157 10.55 21.63 3.75
C THR A 157 11.80 22.45 4.02
N GLU A 158 11.67 23.77 4.17
CA GLU A 158 12.81 24.68 4.25
C GLU A 158 13.09 25.13 5.69
N LYS A 159 12.12 25.80 6.34
CA LYS A 159 12.31 26.36 7.69
C LYS A 159 12.26 25.31 8.78
N HIS A 160 11.31 24.38 8.68
CA HIS A 160 11.06 23.31 9.66
C HIS A 160 11.74 22.00 9.29
N PHE A 161 12.76 22.02 8.43
CA PHE A 161 13.52 20.81 8.11
C PHE A 161 14.08 20.14 9.38
N HIS A 162 14.46 20.92 10.39
CA HIS A 162 14.88 20.42 11.69
C HIS A 162 13.79 19.63 12.44
N LEU A 163 12.50 19.97 12.26
CA LEU A 163 11.37 19.20 12.81
C LEU A 163 11.14 17.89 12.04
N LYS A 164 11.46 17.84 10.73
CA LYS A 164 11.46 16.58 9.96
C LYS A 164 12.60 15.65 10.39
N LEU A 165 13.77 16.22 10.69
CA LEU A 165 14.87 15.47 11.32
C LEU A 165 14.46 14.97 12.72
N TYR A 166 13.72 15.78 13.49
CA TYR A 166 13.15 15.34 14.76
C TYR A 166 12.24 14.11 14.57
N ASP A 167 11.27 14.15 13.64
CA ASP A 167 10.41 12.98 13.34
C ASP A 167 11.20 11.76 12.85
N THR A 168 12.36 11.96 12.23
CA THR A 168 13.23 10.86 11.78
C THR A 168 14.01 10.21 12.94
N PHE A 169 14.58 11.00 13.84
CA PHE A 169 15.54 10.50 14.85
C PHE A 169 14.97 10.33 16.25
N VAL A 170 13.90 11.05 16.60
CA VAL A 170 13.30 10.97 17.94
C VAL A 170 12.58 9.66 18.20
N PRO A 171 11.75 9.08 17.31
CA PRO A 171 11.13 7.78 17.60
C PRO A 171 12.17 6.66 17.86
N PRO A 172 13.24 6.50 17.05
CA PRO A 172 14.31 5.55 17.35
C PRO A 172 15.03 5.83 18.67
N THR A 173 15.32 7.10 18.96
CA THR A 173 15.97 7.50 20.23
C THR A 173 15.07 7.25 21.43
N TRP A 174 13.77 7.52 21.31
CA TRP A 174 12.77 7.29 22.34
C TRP A 174 12.62 5.80 22.66
N LEU A 175 12.58 4.96 21.62
CA LEU A 175 12.56 3.51 21.75
C LEU A 175 13.83 3.00 22.45
N TYR A 176 14.99 3.53 22.09
CA TYR A 176 16.26 3.21 22.75
C TYR A 176 16.25 3.58 24.23
N VAL A 177 15.86 4.81 24.56
CA VAL A 177 15.79 5.30 25.94
C VAL A 177 14.82 4.45 26.77
N THR A 178 13.64 4.15 26.22
CA THR A 178 12.63 3.29 26.86
C THR A 178 13.18 1.91 27.16
N TYR A 179 13.92 1.32 26.21
CA TYR A 179 14.59 0.05 26.40
C TYR A 179 15.66 0.13 27.49
N ARG A 180 16.49 1.16 27.49
CA ARG A 180 17.56 1.35 28.49
C ARG A 180 16.98 1.52 29.89
N ILE A 181 15.92 2.30 30.05
CA ILE A 181 15.22 2.49 31.33
C ILE A 181 14.62 1.16 31.80
N SER A 182 13.90 0.48 30.90
CA SER A 182 13.31 -0.84 31.17
C SER A 182 14.35 -1.83 31.69
N ASN A 183 15.46 -1.99 30.96
CA ASN A 183 16.52 -2.93 31.30
C ASN A 183 17.32 -2.54 32.56
N SER A 184 17.37 -1.25 32.90
CA SER A 184 18.03 -0.80 34.13
C SER A 184 17.13 -1.05 35.35
N MET A 185 15.83 -0.78 35.21
CA MET A 185 14.85 -0.96 36.27
C MET A 185 14.65 -2.44 36.64
N SER A 186 14.69 -3.34 35.65
CA SER A 186 14.57 -4.79 35.88
C SER A 186 15.78 -5.41 36.59
N LYS A 187 16.94 -4.76 36.55
CA LYS A 187 18.14 -5.16 37.32
C LYS A 187 18.09 -4.73 38.78
N ILE A 188 17.39 -3.63 39.05
CA ILE A 188 17.21 -3.08 40.41
C ILE A 188 16.12 -3.88 41.15
N LEU A 189 15.00 -4.19 40.50
CA LEU A 189 13.94 -5.02 41.09
C LEU A 189 14.24 -6.52 40.89
N LYS A 190 14.89 -7.16 41.88
CA LYS A 190 15.17 -8.62 41.91
C LYS A 190 13.91 -9.48 42.16
N HIS A 191 12.81 -9.24 41.46
CA HIS A 191 11.55 -9.99 41.64
C HIS A 191 11.32 -11.11 40.60
N ARG A 192 10.33 -11.98 40.91
CA ARG A 192 9.87 -13.12 40.09
C ARG A 192 9.50 -12.67 38.66
N PHE A 193 9.54 -13.60 37.72
CA PHE A 193 9.36 -13.37 36.28
C PHE A 193 8.09 -12.57 35.93
N ASP A 194 6.95 -12.85 36.57
CA ASP A 194 5.66 -12.22 36.27
C ASP A 194 5.68 -10.70 36.54
N PHE A 195 6.35 -10.28 37.61
CA PHE A 195 6.49 -8.86 37.96
C PHE A 195 7.39 -8.10 36.96
N ARG A 196 8.35 -8.77 36.34
CA ARG A 196 9.23 -8.15 35.34
C ARG A 196 8.49 -7.88 34.03
N ALA A 197 7.65 -8.81 33.60
CA ALA A 197 6.81 -8.63 32.42
C ALA A 197 5.82 -7.47 32.62
N LEU A 198 5.16 -7.41 33.78
CA LEU A 198 4.27 -6.30 34.15
C LEU A 198 5.00 -4.95 34.23
N LEU A 199 6.22 -4.93 34.78
CA LEU A 199 7.05 -3.73 34.81
C LEU A 199 7.44 -3.25 33.41
N TYR A 200 7.85 -4.17 32.52
CA TYR A 200 8.14 -3.81 31.12
C TYR A 200 6.92 -3.28 30.38
N LEU A 201 5.76 -3.90 30.57
CA LEU A 201 4.50 -3.43 30.01
C LEU A 201 4.12 -2.04 30.56
N GLY A 202 4.32 -1.81 31.86
CA GLY A 202 4.09 -0.52 32.50
C GLY A 202 5.00 0.58 31.96
N ILE A 203 6.31 0.33 31.89
CA ILE A 203 7.29 1.30 31.35
C ILE A 203 7.02 1.57 29.87
N PHE A 204 6.72 0.53 29.09
CA PHE A 204 6.33 0.70 27.69
C PHE A 204 5.04 1.51 27.55
N GLY A 205 4.01 1.23 28.36
CA GLY A 205 2.75 1.97 28.36
C GLY A 205 2.92 3.45 28.70
N VAL A 206 3.68 3.76 29.76
CA VAL A 206 4.01 5.15 30.13
C VAL A 206 4.83 5.83 29.05
N SER A 207 5.82 5.13 28.48
CA SER A 207 6.64 5.65 27.39
C SER A 207 5.83 5.96 26.14
N LEU A 208 4.92 5.06 25.74
CA LEU A 208 4.06 5.26 24.58
C LEU A 208 3.08 6.42 24.82
N PHE A 209 2.49 6.50 26.02
CA PHE A 209 1.61 7.60 26.40
C PHE A 209 2.33 8.96 26.35
N THR A 210 3.54 9.04 26.93
CA THR A 210 4.33 10.28 26.93
C THR A 210 4.82 10.65 25.54
N TYR A 211 5.31 9.67 24.76
CA TYR A 211 5.71 9.88 23.37
C TYR A 211 4.57 10.45 22.53
N THR A 212 3.38 9.84 22.60
CA THR A 212 2.23 10.28 21.80
C THR A 212 1.82 11.71 22.13
N ARG A 213 1.81 12.11 23.41
CA ARG A 213 1.53 13.50 23.81
C ARG A 213 2.59 14.49 23.33
N VAL A 214 3.88 14.15 23.45
CA VAL A 214 4.97 15.01 23.00
C VAL A 214 4.93 15.16 21.48
N TYR A 215 4.81 14.05 20.76
CA TYR A 215 4.73 14.03 19.30
C TYR A 215 3.51 14.84 18.81
N GLU A 216 2.36 14.71 19.47
CA GLU A 216 1.14 15.50 19.19
C GLU A 216 1.39 17.01 19.33
N LYS A 217 2.01 17.44 20.43
CA LYS A 217 2.34 18.86 20.65
C LYS A 217 3.36 19.39 19.65
N VAL A 218 4.36 18.60 19.26
CA VAL A 218 5.34 18.98 18.24
C VAL A 218 4.68 19.11 16.87
N CYS A 219 3.79 18.18 16.49
CA CYS A 219 3.02 18.27 15.26
C CYS A 219 2.12 19.53 15.25
N HIS A 220 1.39 19.79 16.33
CA HIS A 220 0.56 20.99 16.44
C HIS A 220 1.39 22.27 16.33
N PHE A 221 2.53 22.33 17.01
CA PHE A 221 3.45 23.46 16.89
C PHE A 221 3.92 23.66 15.46
N ALA A 222 4.38 22.60 14.80
CA ALA A 222 4.86 22.66 13.43
C ALA A 222 3.79 23.16 12.45
N GLU A 223 2.54 22.69 12.59
CA GLU A 223 1.40 23.08 11.76
C GLU A 223 0.97 24.53 11.99
N PHE A 224 0.84 24.94 13.25
CA PHE A 224 0.45 26.32 13.58
C PHE A 224 1.52 27.33 13.17
N ASP A 225 2.79 27.01 13.38
CA ASP A 225 3.88 27.90 12.98
C ASP A 225 3.97 27.96 11.44
N ALA A 226 3.78 26.83 10.73
CA ALA A 226 3.73 26.85 9.27
C ALA A 226 2.56 27.68 8.71
N ASP A 227 1.39 27.64 9.34
CA ASP A 227 0.25 28.51 9.01
C ASP A 227 0.59 29.99 9.24
N GLU A 228 1.16 30.31 10.39
CA GLU A 228 1.49 31.67 10.78
C GLU A 228 2.58 32.27 9.88
N VAL A 229 3.62 31.50 9.57
CA VAL A 229 4.71 31.91 8.67
C VAL A 229 4.19 32.13 7.26
N SER A 230 3.29 31.26 6.77
CA SER A 230 2.63 31.42 5.47
C SER A 230 1.75 32.67 5.43
N ALA A 231 0.90 32.85 6.43
CA ALA A 231 0.01 34.01 6.52
C ALA A 231 0.79 35.34 6.61
N LYS A 232 1.92 35.37 7.33
CA LYS A 232 2.74 36.58 7.48
C LYS A 232 3.52 36.99 6.22
N CYS A 233 3.64 36.10 5.24
CA CYS A 233 4.40 36.37 4.02
C CYS A 233 3.72 37.41 3.10
N ASP A 234 2.39 37.34 2.97
CA ASP A 234 1.59 38.29 2.18
C ASP A 234 0.16 38.37 2.76
N PRO A 235 -0.43 39.57 2.88
CA PRO A 235 -1.84 39.74 3.25
C PRO A 235 -2.84 38.88 2.43
N ARG A 236 -2.52 38.59 1.16
CA ARG A 236 -3.26 37.67 0.30
C ARG A 236 -3.18 36.24 0.80
N MET A 237 -2.01 35.77 1.22
CA MET A 237 -1.83 34.42 1.77
C MET A 237 -2.55 34.28 3.12
N ALA A 238 -2.58 35.33 3.94
CA ALA A 238 -3.37 35.31 5.17
C ALA A 238 -4.88 35.11 4.89
N ARG A 239 -5.43 35.85 3.91
CA ARG A 239 -6.83 35.64 3.43
C ARG A 239 -7.02 34.23 2.86
N GLY A 240 -6.08 33.78 2.03
CA GLY A 240 -6.07 32.43 1.47
C GLY A 240 -6.09 31.34 2.53
N GLY A 241 -5.41 31.52 3.66
CA GLY A 241 -5.43 30.59 4.80
C GLY A 241 -6.80 30.52 5.48
N VAL A 242 -7.43 31.68 5.73
CA VAL A 242 -8.80 31.72 6.27
C VAL A 242 -9.80 31.06 5.32
N ASP A 243 -9.73 31.37 4.03
CA ASP A 243 -10.60 30.76 3.02
C ASP A 243 -10.35 29.24 2.92
N PHE A 244 -9.09 28.80 2.96
CA PHE A 244 -8.72 27.39 2.94
C PHE A 244 -9.37 26.61 4.09
N PHE A 245 -9.26 27.11 5.33
CA PHE A 245 -9.84 26.44 6.49
C PHE A 245 -11.36 26.50 6.48
N ALA A 246 -11.95 27.66 6.16
CA ALA A 246 -13.40 27.83 6.12
C ALA A 246 -14.05 26.93 5.06
N LEU A 247 -13.49 26.87 3.84
CA LEU A 247 -13.99 26.00 2.78
C LEU A 247 -13.79 24.52 3.11
N THR A 248 -12.69 24.16 3.78
CA THR A 248 -12.46 22.78 4.23
C THR A 248 -13.49 22.36 5.29
N LEU A 249 -13.78 23.21 6.27
CA LEU A 249 -14.81 22.96 7.28
C LEU A 249 -16.21 22.85 6.64
N LYS A 250 -16.57 23.79 5.74
CA LYS A 250 -17.84 23.75 4.99
C LYS A 250 -17.97 22.44 4.21
N ARG A 251 -16.92 22.04 3.49
CA ARG A 251 -16.86 20.78 2.75
C ARG A 251 -17.06 19.56 3.65
N ASN A 252 -16.40 19.53 4.80
CA ASN A 252 -16.49 18.43 5.76
C ASN A 252 -17.90 18.31 6.37
N LEU A 253 -18.56 19.43 6.65
CA LEU A 253 -19.95 19.46 7.13
C LEU A 253 -20.93 18.93 6.07
N ILE A 254 -20.76 19.34 4.81
CA ILE A 254 -21.58 18.82 3.71
C ILE A 254 -21.34 17.31 3.54
N GLN A 255 -20.10 16.84 3.60
CA GLN A 255 -19.79 15.41 3.54
C GLN A 255 -20.36 14.64 4.74
N ARG A 256 -20.33 15.21 5.94
CA ARG A 256 -20.98 14.65 7.14
C ARG A 256 -22.47 14.42 6.88
N ALA A 257 -23.15 15.40 6.30
CA ALA A 257 -24.58 15.31 5.98
C ALA A 257 -24.88 14.26 4.88
N ILE A 258 -24.12 14.27 3.78
CA ILE A 258 -24.30 13.33 2.66
C ILE A 258 -24.14 11.87 3.10
N LEU A 259 -23.16 11.61 3.97
CA LEU A 259 -22.80 10.27 4.42
C LEU A 259 -23.69 9.75 5.57
N GLY A 260 -24.56 10.58 6.16
CA GLY A 260 -25.41 10.21 7.30
C GLY A 260 -24.57 9.68 8.47
N LYS A 261 -25.00 8.56 9.09
CA LYS A 261 -24.29 7.93 10.22
C LYS A 261 -22.79 7.73 9.98
N ARG A 262 -22.39 7.33 8.76
CA ARG A 262 -20.97 7.13 8.41
C ARG A 262 -20.19 8.45 8.36
N GLY A 263 -20.85 9.53 7.98
CA GLY A 263 -20.29 10.89 8.04
C GLY A 263 -20.10 11.32 9.49
N GLU A 264 -21.03 10.93 10.36
CA GLU A 264 -21.00 11.29 11.77
C GLU A 264 -19.82 10.71 12.54
N GLU A 265 -19.29 9.58 12.06
CA GLU A 265 -18.11 8.92 12.61
C GLU A 265 -16.78 9.51 12.09
N ASN A 266 -16.81 10.29 11.00
CA ASN A 266 -15.62 10.81 10.33
C ASN A 266 -15.37 12.30 10.62
N PHE A 267 -16.43 13.07 10.86
CA PHE A 267 -16.36 14.53 11.04
C PHE A 267 -17.10 14.96 12.28
N THR A 268 -16.64 15.98 13.03
CA THR A 268 -17.38 16.55 14.16
C THR A 268 -18.56 17.40 13.70
N LYS A 269 -19.40 17.86 14.63
CA LYS A 269 -20.48 18.83 14.35
C LYS A 269 -19.98 20.18 13.81
N GLU A 270 -18.70 20.47 13.99
CA GLU A 270 -18.03 21.68 13.49
C GLU A 270 -17.27 21.46 12.18
N GLY A 271 -17.18 20.20 11.71
CA GLY A 271 -16.47 19.85 10.47
C GLY A 271 -15.00 19.46 10.67
N ASN A 272 -14.52 19.31 11.91
CA ASN A 272 -13.18 18.76 12.18
C ASN A 272 -13.15 17.24 11.91
N PHE A 273 -11.99 16.67 11.60
CA PHE A 273 -11.87 15.21 11.51
C PHE A 273 -12.00 14.57 12.90
N ILE A 274 -12.86 13.55 13.02
CA ILE A 274 -12.89 12.68 14.21
C ILE A 274 -11.74 11.68 14.04
N ALA A 275 -10.72 11.81 14.87
CA ALA A 275 -9.49 11.02 14.78
C ALA A 275 -9.80 9.51 14.84
N ARG A 276 -9.84 8.85 13.68
CA ARG A 276 -10.01 7.39 13.55
C ARG A 276 -8.70 6.59 13.58
N SER A 277 -7.55 7.27 13.67
CA SER A 277 -6.26 6.60 13.80
C SER A 277 -5.43 7.24 14.90
N LEU A 278 -4.64 6.42 15.59
CA LEU A 278 -3.57 6.82 16.52
C LEU A 278 -2.46 7.69 15.86
N ILE A 279 -2.68 8.18 14.63
CA ILE A 279 -1.69 8.77 13.72
C ILE A 279 -2.18 10.12 13.13
N SER A 280 -3.48 10.43 13.15
CA SER A 280 -3.96 11.74 12.70
C SER A 280 -3.77 12.77 13.81
N MET A 281 -2.58 13.38 13.85
CA MET A 281 -2.18 14.34 14.89
C MET A 281 -2.05 15.77 14.40
N HIS A 282 -2.80 16.12 13.36
CA HIS A 282 -2.94 17.52 12.95
C HIS A 282 -3.90 18.23 13.90
N PRO A 283 -3.66 19.52 14.21
CA PRO A 283 -4.58 20.28 15.04
C PRO A 283 -5.95 20.42 14.35
N PRO A 284 -7.04 20.58 15.14
CA PRO A 284 -8.37 20.85 14.60
C PRO A 284 -8.37 22.05 13.65
N PHE A 285 -9.12 21.96 12.55
CA PHE A 285 -9.24 23.05 11.58
C PHE A 285 -9.94 24.27 12.15
N THR A 286 -10.84 24.11 13.13
CA THR A 286 -11.42 25.23 13.89
C THR A 286 -10.35 26.05 14.59
N ASP A 287 -9.41 25.40 15.28
CA ASP A 287 -8.32 26.07 15.99
C ASP A 287 -7.38 26.80 15.01
N ARG A 288 -7.12 26.19 13.86
CA ARG A 288 -6.31 26.79 12.78
C ARG A 288 -7.00 28.01 12.17
N LEU A 289 -8.31 27.91 11.90
CA LEU A 289 -9.12 29.02 11.39
C LEU A 289 -9.15 30.21 12.36
N ASP A 290 -9.34 29.94 13.66
CA ASP A 290 -9.36 30.98 14.69
C ASP A 290 -8.03 31.73 14.78
N ARG A 291 -6.90 31.02 14.67
CA ARG A 291 -5.56 31.62 14.66
C ARG A 291 -5.32 32.42 13.38
N ALA A 292 -5.60 31.85 12.21
CA ALA A 292 -5.45 32.55 10.93
C ALA A 292 -6.30 33.85 10.88
N THR A 293 -7.51 33.81 11.45
CA THR A 293 -8.38 34.99 11.55
C THR A 293 -7.82 36.06 12.48
N LYS A 294 -7.16 35.68 13.57
CA LYS A 294 -6.45 36.62 14.46
C LYS A 294 -5.26 37.25 13.75
N ASP A 295 -4.48 36.48 13.00
CA ASP A 295 -3.32 36.98 12.26
C ASP A 295 -3.71 38.02 11.19
N ILE A 296 -4.84 37.83 10.50
CA ILE A 296 -5.40 38.86 9.60
C ILE A 296 -5.73 40.15 10.36
N LYS A 297 -6.36 40.05 11.53
CA LYS A 297 -6.74 41.24 12.34
C LYS A 297 -5.50 41.99 12.82
N VAL A 298 -4.46 41.27 13.25
CA VAL A 298 -3.17 41.85 13.65
C VAL A 298 -2.45 42.47 12.44
N GLY A 299 -2.46 41.82 11.29
CA GLY A 299 -1.90 42.33 10.03
C GLY A 299 -2.53 43.64 9.58
N LYS A 300 -3.87 43.76 9.64
CA LYS A 300 -4.60 45.01 9.36
C LYS A 300 -4.20 46.16 10.30
N ASN A 301 -3.95 45.86 11.57
CA ASN A 301 -3.44 46.85 12.51
C ASN A 301 -2.00 47.24 12.17
N HIS A 302 -1.12 46.28 11.84
CA HIS A 302 0.26 46.55 11.45
C HIS A 302 0.40 47.32 10.13
N GLU A 303 -0.46 47.11 9.14
CA GLU A 303 -0.51 47.95 7.92
C GLU A 303 -0.91 49.39 8.25
N LYS A 304 -1.85 49.60 9.20
CA LYS A 304 -2.24 50.92 9.70
C LYS A 304 -1.08 51.64 10.40
N TYR A 305 -0.15 50.91 11.03
CA TYR A 305 1.07 51.45 11.63
C TYR A 305 2.23 51.62 10.63
N LYS A 306 2.39 50.70 9.65
CA LYS A 306 3.41 50.78 8.58
C LYS A 306 3.14 51.92 7.59
N ALA A 307 1.88 52.27 7.32
CA ALA A 307 1.52 53.44 6.54
C ALA A 307 2.03 54.78 7.14
N LYS A 308 2.52 54.76 8.39
CA LYS A 308 3.09 55.92 9.10
C LYS A 308 4.63 55.95 9.17
N SER A 309 5.34 54.91 8.72
CA SER A 309 6.80 54.76 8.98
C SER A 309 7.70 54.57 7.75
N TRP A 310 7.21 54.86 6.54
CA TRP A 310 7.97 54.63 5.29
C TRP A 310 9.02 55.70 4.94
N THR A 311 9.33 56.65 5.84
CA THR A 311 10.33 57.70 5.58
C THR A 311 11.74 57.43 6.11
N GLN A 312 12.08 56.27 6.70
CA GLN A 312 13.38 56.18 7.41
C GLN A 312 14.22 54.89 7.37
N LEU A 313 13.96 53.89 6.52
CA LEU A 313 14.83 52.71 6.48
C LEU A 313 15.15 52.25 5.06
N ALA A 314 16.03 53.02 4.41
CA ALA A 314 16.81 52.57 3.26
C ALA A 314 18.28 52.97 3.47
N ALA A 315 19.06 52.11 4.12
CA ALA A 315 20.52 52.08 4.01
C ALA A 315 21.06 50.71 4.45
N PRO A 316 21.93 50.06 3.66
CA PRO A 316 22.56 48.80 4.02
C PRO A 316 23.78 49.07 4.92
N ASN A 317 23.93 48.31 6.01
CA ASN A 317 25.11 48.41 6.87
C ASN A 317 26.16 47.34 6.54
N PRO A 318 27.46 47.70 6.44
CA PRO A 318 28.55 46.80 6.11
C PRO A 318 29.04 46.01 7.33
N LEU A 319 29.44 44.77 7.11
CA LEU A 319 30.13 43.93 8.10
C LEU A 319 31.63 44.24 8.11
N HIS A 320 32.18 44.62 9.27
CA HIS A 320 33.61 44.65 9.54
C HIS A 320 33.96 43.77 10.76
N PRO A 321 35.12 43.08 10.78
CA PRO A 321 35.44 42.04 11.77
C PRO A 321 36.41 42.53 12.85
N LYS A 322 36.16 42.23 14.14
CA LYS A 322 37.19 42.25 15.21
C LYS A 322 36.84 41.27 16.33
N SER A 323 37.59 40.17 16.47
CA SER A 323 37.83 39.48 17.76
C SER A 323 38.85 38.32 17.61
N PRO A 324 39.89 38.19 18.46
CA PRO A 324 41.02 37.26 18.29
C PRO A 324 40.81 35.86 18.91
N TYR A 325 39.58 35.37 19.06
CA TYR A 325 39.30 34.04 19.64
C TYR A 325 39.27 32.89 18.63
N TRP A 326 39.48 33.17 17.33
CA TRP A 326 39.32 32.17 16.26
C TRP A 326 40.55 31.26 16.06
N VAL A 327 41.76 31.73 16.39
CA VAL A 327 43.01 31.03 16.04
C VAL A 327 43.34 29.86 16.99
N ILE A 328 42.85 29.90 18.23
CA ILE A 328 43.09 28.82 19.21
C ILE A 328 42.12 27.63 18.99
N TYR A 329 40.94 27.88 18.42
CA TYR A 329 39.98 26.82 18.10
C TYR A 329 40.38 26.04 16.83
N THR A 330 40.94 26.70 15.82
CA THR A 330 41.33 26.03 14.56
C THR A 330 42.50 25.06 14.74
N CYS A 331 43.50 25.38 15.57
CA CYS A 331 44.65 24.48 15.78
C CYS A 331 44.31 23.25 16.63
N ARG A 332 43.34 23.36 17.56
CA ARG A 332 42.85 22.22 18.36
C ARG A 332 41.96 21.27 17.53
N THR A 333 41.20 21.83 16.57
CA THR A 333 40.39 21.04 15.63
C THR A 333 41.26 20.28 14.63
N ILE A 334 42.36 20.84 14.15
CA ILE A 334 43.26 20.17 13.18
C ILE A 334 44.04 19.00 13.83
N LEU A 335 44.45 19.13 15.10
CA LEU A 335 45.08 18.03 15.87
C LEU A 335 44.07 16.93 16.29
N LEU A 336 42.79 17.26 16.46
CA LEU A 336 41.72 16.28 16.69
C LEU A 336 41.35 15.53 15.40
N ILE A 337 41.46 16.18 14.24
CA ILE A 337 41.21 15.55 12.93
C ILE A 337 42.30 14.53 12.59
N SER A 338 43.58 14.81 12.88
CA SER A 338 44.67 13.85 12.63
C SER A 338 44.62 12.63 13.56
N ALA A 339 44.25 12.79 14.83
CA ALA A 339 44.00 11.68 15.75
C ALA A 339 42.74 10.85 15.38
N SER A 340 41.74 11.48 14.73
CA SER A 340 40.54 10.82 14.22
C SER A 340 40.80 9.97 12.97
N MET A 341 41.85 10.23 12.19
CA MET A 341 42.15 9.47 10.98
C MET A 341 42.75 8.08 11.28
N ALA A 342 43.50 7.93 12.38
CA ALA A 342 43.97 6.62 12.85
C ALA A 342 42.84 5.77 13.48
N SER A 343 41.83 6.40 14.10
CA SER A 343 40.64 5.71 14.60
C SER A 343 39.68 5.31 13.47
N PHE A 344 39.77 5.95 12.29
CA PHE A 344 38.89 5.70 11.15
C PHE A 344 39.05 4.29 10.58
N GLY A 345 40.26 3.72 10.56
CA GLY A 345 40.48 2.32 10.13
C GLY A 345 39.83 1.30 11.07
N HIS A 346 39.96 1.52 12.38
CA HIS A 346 39.35 0.69 13.42
C HIS A 346 37.82 0.84 13.44
N VAL A 347 37.32 2.05 13.17
CA VAL A 347 35.89 2.36 13.02
C VAL A 347 35.32 1.74 11.74
N ILE A 348 36.03 1.74 10.61
CA ILE A 348 35.59 1.08 9.37
C ILE A 348 35.51 -0.45 9.56
N GLU A 349 36.47 -1.06 10.25
CA GLU A 349 36.42 -2.50 10.54
C GLU A 349 35.30 -2.86 11.54
N LEU A 350 35.07 -1.99 12.54
CA LEU A 350 33.95 -2.11 13.49
C LEU A 350 32.60 -1.90 12.80
N VAL A 351 32.48 -0.89 11.93
CA VAL A 351 31.32 -0.60 11.08
C VAL A 351 31.08 -1.75 10.10
N GLY A 352 32.12 -2.38 9.56
CA GLY A 352 32.01 -3.58 8.72
C GLY A 352 31.52 -4.81 9.50
N LYS A 353 32.01 -5.03 10.73
CA LYS A 353 31.52 -6.10 11.62
C LYS A 353 30.09 -5.85 12.09
N VAL A 354 29.73 -4.60 12.36
CA VAL A 354 28.38 -4.16 12.75
C VAL A 354 27.42 -4.26 11.56
N ALA A 355 27.80 -3.77 10.37
CA ALA A 355 27.02 -3.87 9.14
C ALA A 355 26.76 -5.33 8.75
N ASN A 356 27.76 -6.22 8.89
CA ASN A 356 27.55 -7.66 8.67
C ASN A 356 26.55 -8.26 9.66
N ARG A 357 26.58 -7.85 10.94
CA ARG A 357 25.56 -8.26 11.92
C ARG A 357 24.19 -7.71 11.58
N PHE A 358 24.10 -6.46 11.11
CA PHE A 358 22.86 -5.88 10.60
C PHE A 358 22.30 -6.67 9.42
N ILE A 359 23.13 -7.04 8.44
CA ILE A 359 22.69 -7.84 7.27
C ILE A 359 22.17 -9.22 7.71
N VAL A 360 22.88 -9.93 8.60
CA VAL A 360 22.42 -11.22 9.14
C VAL A 360 21.04 -11.09 9.75
N ILE A 361 20.86 -10.05 10.58
CA ILE A 361 19.62 -9.82 11.30
C ILE A 361 18.50 -9.39 10.32
N SER A 362 18.77 -8.46 9.41
CA SER A 362 17.83 -8.04 8.36
C SER A 362 17.36 -9.21 7.50
N VAL A 363 18.27 -10.12 7.13
CA VAL A 363 17.91 -11.36 6.43
C VAL A 363 17.07 -12.27 7.34
N GLY A 364 17.41 -12.40 8.63
CA GLY A 364 16.60 -13.12 9.61
C GLY A 364 15.17 -12.60 9.72
N PHE A 365 14.98 -11.27 9.77
CA PHE A 365 13.65 -10.64 9.72
C PHE A 365 12.97 -10.83 8.38
N GLY A 366 13.71 -10.76 7.27
CA GLY A 366 13.18 -11.05 5.93
C GLY A 366 12.64 -12.47 5.82
N ILE A 367 13.39 -13.46 6.33
CA ILE A 367 13.01 -14.88 6.38
C ILE A 367 11.76 -15.06 7.24
N GLY A 368 11.77 -14.54 8.48
CA GLY A 368 10.63 -14.64 9.39
C GLY A 368 9.38 -13.92 8.87
N GLY A 369 9.56 -12.73 8.31
CA GLY A 369 8.50 -11.93 7.70
C GLY A 369 7.90 -12.62 6.46
N LEU A 370 8.73 -13.18 5.57
CA LEU A 370 8.25 -13.95 4.43
C LEU A 370 7.49 -15.22 4.86
N PHE A 371 7.99 -15.90 5.89
CA PHE A 371 7.32 -17.08 6.44
C PHE A 371 5.94 -16.70 6.99
N ILE A 372 5.85 -15.66 7.82
CA ILE A 372 4.56 -15.18 8.36
C ILE A 372 3.65 -14.73 7.22
N TYR A 373 4.14 -13.90 6.29
CA TYR A 373 3.33 -13.38 5.18
C TYR A 373 2.73 -14.49 4.31
N LYS A 374 3.53 -15.51 3.95
CA LYS A 374 3.06 -16.63 3.12
C LYS A 374 2.08 -17.54 3.86
N ASN A 375 2.24 -17.71 5.17
CA ASN A 375 1.46 -18.67 5.95
C ASN A 375 0.28 -18.05 6.70
N ALA A 376 0.22 -16.73 6.88
CA ALA A 376 -0.83 -16.09 7.67
C ALA A 376 -2.22 -16.38 7.10
N ALA A 377 -2.38 -16.29 5.78
CA ALA A 377 -3.63 -16.59 5.11
C ALA A 377 -3.99 -18.09 5.22
N GLU A 378 -3.00 -18.98 5.09
CA GLU A 378 -3.18 -20.44 5.20
C GLU A 378 -3.55 -20.87 6.63
N ALA A 379 -2.93 -20.24 7.64
CA ALA A 379 -3.17 -20.56 9.04
C ALA A 379 -4.46 -19.92 9.58
N PHE A 380 -4.85 -18.74 9.10
CA PHE A 380 -6.02 -17.98 9.56
C PHE A 380 -6.89 -17.53 8.39
N PRO A 381 -7.44 -18.46 7.58
CA PRO A 381 -8.06 -18.12 6.31
C PRO A 381 -9.33 -17.27 6.48
N ASN A 382 -10.11 -17.53 7.53
CA ASN A 382 -11.30 -16.75 7.84
C ASN A 382 -10.99 -15.31 8.28
N GLN A 383 -9.96 -15.12 9.10
CA GLN A 383 -9.59 -13.80 9.66
C GLN A 383 -8.81 -12.94 8.67
N VAL A 384 -8.03 -13.56 7.77
CA VAL A 384 -7.20 -12.85 6.80
C VAL A 384 -7.93 -12.66 5.47
N CYS A 385 -8.49 -13.73 4.88
CA CYS A 385 -8.98 -13.65 3.51
C CYS A 385 -10.34 -12.93 3.41
N LYS A 386 -11.34 -13.34 4.21
CA LYS A 386 -12.71 -12.83 4.09
C LYS A 386 -12.82 -11.30 4.24
N PRO A 387 -12.16 -10.64 5.20
CA PRO A 387 -12.27 -9.19 5.34
C PRO A 387 -11.67 -8.41 4.17
N ILE A 388 -10.68 -9.01 3.49
CA ILE A 388 -9.91 -8.38 2.40
C ILE A 388 -10.59 -8.60 1.05
N VAL A 389 -11.02 -9.84 0.76
CA VAL A 389 -11.48 -10.23 -0.59
C VAL A 389 -12.99 -10.46 -0.69
N GLY A 390 -13.68 -10.60 0.45
CA GLY A 390 -15.11 -10.89 0.48
C GLY A 390 -15.94 -9.76 -0.13
N LEU A 391 -16.90 -10.14 -0.97
CA LEU A 391 -17.89 -9.22 -1.49
C LEU A 391 -18.83 -8.84 -0.33
N LYS A 392 -18.94 -7.54 -0.08
CA LYS A 392 -19.78 -7.00 0.99
C LYS A 392 -21.06 -6.46 0.41
N ASP A 393 -22.16 -6.69 1.13
CA ASP A 393 -23.46 -6.12 0.83
C ASP A 393 -23.55 -4.64 1.27
N GLU A 394 -24.66 -3.97 1.00
CA GLU A 394 -24.88 -2.56 1.35
C GLU A 394 -24.72 -2.29 2.87
N ASP A 395 -25.08 -3.27 3.70
CA ASP A 395 -24.95 -3.22 5.16
C ASP A 395 -23.52 -3.51 5.67
N GLY A 396 -22.58 -3.85 4.78
CA GLY A 396 -21.19 -4.16 5.10
C GLY A 396 -20.94 -5.59 5.59
N SER A 397 -21.99 -6.42 5.70
CA SER A 397 -21.92 -7.87 5.88
C SER A 397 -21.41 -8.56 4.60
N LEU A 398 -20.98 -9.82 4.70
CA LEU A 398 -20.61 -10.60 3.51
C LEU A 398 -21.88 -10.99 2.74
N LEU A 399 -21.84 -10.84 1.41
CA LEU A 399 -22.95 -11.24 0.54
C LEU A 399 -23.26 -12.72 0.74
N GLU A 400 -24.54 -13.04 0.92
CA GLU A 400 -24.98 -14.42 1.05
C GLU A 400 -24.72 -15.22 -0.23
N VAL A 401 -24.17 -16.43 -0.06
CA VAL A 401 -23.90 -17.31 -1.19
C VAL A 401 -25.23 -17.89 -1.71
N PRO A 402 -25.55 -17.73 -3.01
CA PRO A 402 -26.76 -18.28 -3.62
C PRO A 402 -26.90 -19.80 -3.41
N ALA A 403 -28.14 -20.26 -3.22
CA ALA A 403 -28.46 -21.66 -2.96
C ALA A 403 -27.89 -22.60 -4.04
N ARG A 404 -28.00 -22.20 -5.31
CA ARG A 404 -27.43 -22.92 -6.47
C ARG A 404 -25.95 -23.25 -6.29
N ILE A 405 -25.14 -22.29 -5.83
CA ILE A 405 -23.70 -22.49 -5.62
C ILE A 405 -23.46 -23.38 -4.39
N ARG A 406 -24.23 -23.20 -3.31
CA ARG A 406 -24.15 -24.06 -2.11
C ARG A 406 -24.46 -25.52 -2.42
N THR A 407 -25.50 -25.79 -3.22
CA THR A 407 -25.84 -27.15 -3.62
C THR A 407 -24.71 -27.82 -4.39
N GLN A 408 -24.11 -27.13 -5.37
CA GLN A 408 -22.96 -27.69 -6.09
C GLN A 408 -21.74 -27.88 -5.16
N PHE A 409 -21.55 -26.97 -4.20
CA PHE A 409 -20.49 -27.08 -3.20
C PHE A 409 -20.62 -28.33 -2.35
N ASP A 410 -21.80 -28.59 -1.79
CA ASP A 410 -22.07 -29.76 -0.94
C ASP A 410 -21.91 -31.07 -1.73
N VAL A 411 -22.38 -31.10 -2.99
CA VAL A 411 -22.22 -32.25 -3.88
C VAL A 411 -20.73 -32.54 -4.13
N VAL A 412 -19.94 -31.50 -4.44
CA VAL A 412 -18.50 -31.66 -4.68
C VAL A 412 -17.79 -32.11 -3.42
N LEU A 413 -18.08 -31.53 -2.25
CA LEU A 413 -17.44 -31.91 -0.99
C LEU A 413 -17.69 -33.39 -0.64
N ASN A 414 -18.93 -33.87 -0.81
CA ASN A 414 -19.27 -35.27 -0.60
C ASN A 414 -18.46 -36.20 -1.53
N LYS A 415 -18.28 -35.82 -2.80
CA LYS A 415 -17.49 -36.59 -3.79
C LYS A 415 -16.00 -36.61 -3.47
N PHE A 416 -15.49 -35.54 -2.86
CA PHE A 416 -14.11 -35.45 -2.39
C PHE A 416 -13.90 -36.08 -0.99
N GLY A 417 -14.93 -36.73 -0.43
CA GLY A 417 -14.84 -37.48 0.83
C GLY A 417 -14.94 -36.64 2.09
N TYR A 418 -15.44 -35.40 2.01
CA TYR A 418 -15.65 -34.55 3.17
C TYR A 418 -17.04 -34.78 3.79
N THR A 419 -17.09 -35.45 4.94
CA THR A 419 -18.31 -35.68 5.73
C THR A 419 -18.64 -34.56 6.71
N SER A 420 -17.72 -33.61 6.94
CA SER A 420 -17.92 -32.43 7.80
C SER A 420 -17.54 -31.15 7.04
N ALA A 421 -18.47 -30.62 6.26
CA ALA A 421 -18.31 -29.36 5.51
C ALA A 421 -18.05 -28.14 6.42
N ASP A 422 -18.33 -28.26 7.73
CA ASP A 422 -18.28 -27.17 8.71
C ASP A 422 -16.90 -26.49 8.84
N LYS A 423 -15.81 -27.19 8.47
CA LYS A 423 -14.45 -26.63 8.46
C LYS A 423 -14.09 -25.88 7.19
N ILE A 424 -14.92 -25.93 6.14
CA ILE A 424 -14.69 -25.23 4.89
C ILE A 424 -15.75 -24.16 4.73
N SER A 425 -15.33 -22.90 4.75
CA SER A 425 -16.27 -21.79 4.55
C SER A 425 -16.30 -21.30 3.12
N LEU A 426 -17.49 -21.29 2.52
CA LEU A 426 -17.76 -20.75 1.20
C LEU A 426 -18.22 -19.28 1.27
N PHE A 427 -17.69 -18.42 0.40
CA PHE A 427 -18.15 -17.03 0.27
C PHE A 427 -17.95 -16.48 -1.16
N ILE A 428 -18.58 -15.35 -1.49
CA ILE A 428 -18.37 -14.66 -2.78
C ILE A 428 -17.25 -13.64 -2.66
N ASN A 429 -16.29 -13.63 -3.59
CA ASN A 429 -15.19 -12.68 -3.62
C ASN A 429 -15.41 -11.56 -4.66
N GLN A 430 -14.77 -10.41 -4.44
CA GLN A 430 -14.81 -9.24 -5.33
C GLN A 430 -13.94 -9.39 -6.59
N GLY A 431 -13.11 -10.44 -6.63
CA GLY A 431 -12.20 -10.71 -7.74
C GLY A 431 -12.88 -11.37 -8.94
N VAL A 432 -12.04 -11.74 -9.91
CA VAL A 432 -12.47 -12.36 -11.17
C VAL A 432 -12.08 -13.85 -11.28
N HIS A 433 -11.41 -14.39 -10.26
CA HIS A 433 -10.98 -15.78 -10.19
C HIS A 433 -11.52 -16.45 -8.91
N PRO A 434 -11.81 -17.76 -8.96
CA PRO A 434 -12.00 -18.55 -7.75
C PRO A 434 -10.70 -18.59 -6.95
N MET A 435 -10.83 -18.83 -5.65
CA MET A 435 -9.68 -18.91 -4.76
C MET A 435 -9.97 -19.84 -3.59
N SER A 436 -8.95 -20.59 -3.17
CA SER A 436 -8.95 -21.41 -1.97
C SER A 436 -7.73 -21.15 -1.09
N VAL A 437 -7.95 -21.13 0.22
CA VAL A 437 -6.88 -20.91 1.22
C VAL A 437 -7.17 -21.74 2.47
N GLY A 438 -6.13 -22.25 3.11
CA GLY A 438 -6.19 -23.12 4.28
C GLY A 438 -6.30 -24.60 3.91
N SER A 439 -6.56 -25.41 4.92
CA SER A 439 -6.82 -26.84 4.78
C SER A 439 -7.71 -27.33 5.93
N THR A 440 -8.53 -28.34 5.67
CA THR A 440 -9.32 -29.01 6.72
C THR A 440 -8.47 -29.68 7.79
N SER A 441 -7.20 -29.96 7.48
CA SER A 441 -6.21 -30.48 8.44
C SER A 441 -5.70 -29.39 9.40
N PHE A 442 -5.92 -28.11 9.11
CA PHE A 442 -5.52 -27.02 10.01
C PHE A 442 -6.62 -26.69 11.03
N PRO A 443 -6.26 -26.20 12.23
CA PRO A 443 -7.23 -25.91 13.29
C PRO A 443 -8.31 -24.89 12.88
N ASN A 444 -7.94 -23.89 12.09
CA ASN A 444 -8.85 -22.82 11.63
C ASN A 444 -9.57 -23.15 10.32
N GLY A 445 -9.45 -24.40 9.85
CA GLY A 445 -10.09 -24.89 8.65
C GLY A 445 -9.59 -24.23 7.37
N ALA A 446 -10.49 -24.10 6.42
CA ALA A 446 -10.21 -23.57 5.09
C ALA A 446 -11.34 -22.70 4.57
N VAL A 447 -11.07 -21.97 3.51
CA VAL A 447 -12.05 -21.15 2.80
C VAL A 447 -11.97 -21.39 1.30
N VAL A 448 -13.13 -21.42 0.66
CA VAL A 448 -13.29 -21.43 -0.79
C VAL A 448 -14.10 -20.20 -1.16
N SER A 449 -13.75 -19.58 -2.28
CA SER A 449 -14.50 -18.43 -2.76
C SER A 449 -14.72 -18.45 -4.26
N MET A 450 -15.91 -17.98 -4.64
CA MET A 450 -16.33 -17.86 -6.03
C MET A 450 -16.38 -16.38 -6.42
N PRO A 451 -15.94 -16.01 -7.64
CA PRO A 451 -15.97 -14.62 -8.05
C PRO A 451 -17.40 -14.15 -8.32
N LYS A 452 -17.63 -12.84 -8.18
CA LYS A 452 -18.96 -12.21 -8.25
C LYS A 452 -19.80 -12.66 -9.45
N TRP A 453 -19.21 -12.86 -10.63
CA TRP A 453 -19.96 -13.20 -11.84
C TRP A 453 -20.59 -14.60 -11.83
N TYR A 454 -20.21 -15.48 -10.88
CA TYR A 454 -20.89 -16.78 -10.72
C TYR A 454 -22.31 -16.66 -10.16
N ILE A 455 -22.70 -15.49 -9.67
CA ILE A 455 -24.06 -15.24 -9.15
C ILE A 455 -25.09 -15.00 -10.26
N PHE A 456 -24.66 -14.80 -11.51
CA PHE A 456 -25.59 -14.53 -12.60
C PHE A 456 -26.38 -15.78 -12.97
N GLU A 457 -27.71 -15.67 -12.96
CA GLU A 457 -28.63 -16.76 -13.28
C GLU A 457 -29.23 -16.61 -14.68
N ASN A 458 -29.36 -15.37 -15.13
CA ASN A 458 -29.97 -15.06 -16.43
C ASN A 458 -29.28 -13.86 -17.10
N TYR A 459 -29.65 -13.61 -18.36
CA TYR A 459 -29.11 -12.49 -19.14
C TYR A 459 -29.46 -11.12 -18.57
N LYS A 460 -30.61 -10.97 -17.90
CA LYS A 460 -31.03 -9.71 -17.29
C LYS A 460 -30.13 -9.31 -16.11
N ASP A 461 -29.63 -10.28 -15.34
CA ASP A 461 -28.68 -10.03 -14.26
C ASP A 461 -27.38 -9.43 -14.80
N ILE A 462 -26.91 -9.94 -15.96
CA ILE A 462 -25.70 -9.45 -16.63
C ILE A 462 -25.92 -8.04 -17.18
N GLU A 463 -27.10 -7.77 -17.74
CA GLU A 463 -27.43 -6.44 -18.30
C GLU A 463 -27.51 -5.36 -17.22
N THR A 464 -27.98 -5.74 -16.02
CA THR A 464 -28.19 -4.82 -14.88
C THR A 464 -26.99 -4.71 -13.94
N CYS A 465 -25.98 -5.58 -14.06
CA CYS A 465 -24.83 -5.58 -13.14
C CYS A 465 -23.82 -4.42 -13.34
N GLY A 466 -24.05 -3.54 -14.32
CA GLY A 466 -23.28 -2.32 -14.53
C GLY A 466 -21.89 -2.53 -15.14
N ILE A 467 -21.68 -3.60 -15.90
CA ILE A 467 -20.43 -3.83 -16.63
C ILE A 467 -20.31 -2.81 -17.76
N THR A 468 -19.23 -2.03 -17.75
CA THR A 468 -18.89 -1.06 -18.81
C THR A 468 -17.52 -1.37 -19.39
N PHE A 469 -17.31 -1.06 -20.67
CA PHE A 469 -16.01 -1.17 -21.34
C PHE A 469 -15.43 0.21 -21.57
N GLN A 470 -14.31 0.52 -20.91
CA GLN A 470 -13.66 1.84 -20.96
C GLN A 470 -14.62 3.01 -20.63
N GLY A 471 -15.56 2.79 -19.70
CA GLY A 471 -16.56 3.78 -19.32
C GLY A 471 -17.70 3.97 -20.34
N ARG A 472 -17.79 3.10 -21.35
CA ARG A 472 -18.93 3.05 -22.29
C ARG A 472 -19.84 1.88 -21.96
N ASP A 473 -21.14 2.12 -22.07
CA ASP A 473 -22.14 1.08 -21.92
C ASP A 473 -22.11 0.09 -23.09
N ILE A 474 -22.46 -1.15 -22.78
CA ILE A 474 -22.52 -2.24 -23.75
C ILE A 474 -23.93 -2.26 -24.34
N ARG A 475 -24.04 -2.24 -25.67
CA ARG A 475 -25.32 -2.55 -26.33
C ARG A 475 -25.55 -4.06 -26.27
N TRP A 476 -26.33 -4.49 -25.28
CA TRP A 476 -26.56 -5.90 -24.99
C TRP A 476 -27.27 -6.69 -26.09
N ASP A 477 -28.02 -6.00 -26.96
CA ASP A 477 -28.71 -6.59 -28.12
C ASP A 477 -27.80 -6.75 -29.35
N SER A 478 -26.58 -6.21 -29.32
CA SER A 478 -25.62 -6.40 -30.41
C SER A 478 -25.06 -7.83 -30.42
N GLU A 479 -24.58 -8.31 -31.57
CA GLU A 479 -23.90 -9.62 -31.67
C GLU A 479 -22.78 -9.76 -30.63
N LEU A 480 -22.04 -8.68 -30.38
CA LEU A 480 -20.99 -8.64 -29.36
C LEU A 480 -21.56 -8.73 -27.93
N GLY A 481 -22.66 -8.02 -27.67
CA GLY A 481 -23.36 -8.05 -26.38
C GLY A 481 -23.87 -9.44 -26.06
N VAL A 482 -24.45 -10.13 -27.04
CA VAL A 482 -24.92 -11.52 -26.90
C VAL A 482 -23.76 -12.46 -26.56
N LYS A 483 -22.62 -12.39 -27.29
CA LYS A 483 -21.43 -13.21 -26.98
C LYS A 483 -20.88 -12.95 -25.58
N ILE A 484 -20.87 -11.69 -25.13
CA ILE A 484 -20.44 -11.36 -23.76
C ILE A 484 -21.39 -11.97 -22.73
N LYS A 485 -22.71 -11.91 -22.96
CA LYS A 485 -23.72 -12.55 -22.09
C LYS A 485 -23.52 -14.06 -21.99
N GLU A 486 -23.30 -14.73 -23.12
CA GLU A 486 -23.02 -16.16 -23.16
C GLU A 486 -21.75 -16.55 -22.40
N CYS A 487 -20.69 -15.75 -22.51
CA CYS A 487 -19.42 -15.99 -21.82
C CYS A 487 -19.53 -15.77 -20.29
N LEU A 488 -20.34 -14.82 -19.85
CA LEU A 488 -20.49 -14.45 -18.43
C LEU A 488 -21.53 -15.28 -17.69
N LEU A 489 -22.40 -16.01 -18.39
CA LEU A 489 -23.42 -16.87 -17.77
C LEU A 489 -22.81 -18.25 -17.40
N PRO A 490 -22.63 -18.57 -16.11
CA PRO A 490 -22.08 -19.86 -15.67
C PRO A 490 -23.13 -20.98 -15.76
N SER A 491 -22.73 -22.16 -16.23
CA SER A 491 -23.50 -23.41 -16.06
C SER A 491 -23.19 -24.08 -14.72
N ASP A 492 -24.08 -24.94 -14.24
CA ASP A 492 -23.87 -25.70 -12.99
C ASP A 492 -22.60 -26.55 -13.03
N ASP A 493 -22.30 -27.10 -14.19
CA ASP A 493 -21.10 -27.90 -14.44
C ASP A 493 -19.82 -27.05 -14.33
N MET A 494 -19.84 -25.80 -14.81
CA MET A 494 -18.74 -24.86 -14.61
C MET A 494 -18.56 -24.51 -13.13
N ILE A 495 -19.66 -24.35 -12.37
CA ILE A 495 -19.60 -24.09 -10.93
C ILE A 495 -18.98 -25.30 -10.22
N ALA A 496 -19.48 -26.50 -10.51
CA ALA A 496 -19.01 -27.74 -9.93
C ALA A 496 -17.52 -27.99 -10.21
N PHE A 497 -17.08 -27.82 -11.47
CA PHE A 497 -15.66 -27.93 -11.84
C PHE A 497 -14.79 -26.94 -11.07
N CYS A 498 -15.19 -25.67 -11.00
CA CYS A 498 -14.40 -24.66 -10.30
C CYS A 498 -14.29 -24.92 -8.80
N ILE A 499 -15.37 -25.35 -8.16
CA ILE A 499 -15.32 -25.75 -6.74
C ILE A 499 -14.42 -26.96 -6.58
N ALA A 500 -14.57 -27.99 -7.43
CA ALA A 500 -13.74 -29.20 -7.39
C ALA A 500 -12.26 -28.88 -7.58
N HIS A 501 -11.93 -27.95 -8.48
CA HIS A 501 -10.57 -27.46 -8.69
C HIS A 501 -9.99 -26.82 -7.41
N GLU A 502 -10.73 -25.92 -6.78
CA GLU A 502 -10.30 -25.25 -5.55
C GLU A 502 -10.16 -26.22 -4.37
N VAL A 503 -11.11 -27.17 -4.22
CA VAL A 503 -11.05 -28.21 -3.20
C VAL A 503 -9.85 -29.14 -3.42
N ALA A 504 -9.56 -29.52 -4.67
CA ALA A 504 -8.39 -30.32 -5.01
C ALA A 504 -7.08 -29.58 -4.66
N GLN A 505 -6.99 -28.27 -4.89
CA GLN A 505 -5.81 -27.47 -4.48
C GLN A 505 -5.65 -27.44 -2.95
N MET A 506 -6.73 -27.37 -2.19
CA MET A 506 -6.69 -27.37 -0.72
C MET A 506 -6.13 -28.67 -0.13
N GLN A 507 -6.34 -29.79 -0.81
CA GLN A 507 -5.83 -31.11 -0.40
C GLN A 507 -4.32 -31.26 -0.57
N ARG A 508 -3.66 -30.37 -1.35
CA ARG A 508 -2.21 -30.39 -1.60
C ARG A 508 -1.41 -29.84 -0.43
N LEU A 509 -1.44 -30.54 0.71
CA LEU A 509 -0.65 -30.24 1.90
C LEU A 509 0.85 -30.27 1.63
N ASP A 510 1.29 -31.16 0.74
CA ASP A 510 2.66 -31.27 0.24
C ASP A 510 3.12 -29.94 -0.38
N TYR A 511 2.33 -29.38 -1.29
CA TYR A 511 2.63 -28.10 -1.91
C TYR A 511 2.59 -26.96 -0.90
N LYS A 512 1.57 -26.90 -0.03
CA LYS A 512 1.45 -25.85 0.99
C LYS A 512 2.67 -25.83 1.91
N ALA A 513 3.15 -27.01 2.33
CA ALA A 513 4.37 -27.14 3.14
C ALA A 513 5.61 -26.65 2.39
N ILE A 514 5.79 -27.02 1.12
CA ILE A 514 6.92 -26.56 0.29
C ILE A 514 6.84 -25.03 0.10
N ASN A 515 5.68 -24.51 -0.31
CA ASN A 515 5.46 -23.09 -0.57
C ASN A 515 5.67 -22.21 0.67
N ALA A 516 5.33 -22.73 1.85
CA ALA A 516 5.54 -22.08 3.15
C ALA A 516 7.02 -21.77 3.43
N VAL A 517 7.91 -22.71 3.09
CA VAL A 517 9.34 -22.62 3.43
C VAL A 517 10.23 -22.26 2.24
N LEU A 518 9.73 -22.35 1.00
CA LEU A 518 10.52 -22.13 -0.21
C LEU A 518 11.15 -20.74 -0.23
N ALA A 519 10.34 -19.68 -0.11
CA ALA A 519 10.88 -18.30 -0.16
C ALA A 519 11.82 -17.97 1.02
N PRO A 520 11.48 -18.30 2.29
CA PRO A 520 12.40 -18.13 3.42
C PRO A 520 13.72 -18.88 3.23
N THR A 521 13.66 -20.14 2.79
CA THR A 521 14.86 -20.98 2.58
C THR A 521 15.71 -20.45 1.43
N TRP A 522 15.06 -20.02 0.33
CA TRP A 522 15.75 -19.46 -0.83
C TRP A 522 16.48 -18.17 -0.49
N LEU A 523 15.85 -17.28 0.29
CA LEU A 523 16.47 -16.05 0.77
C LEU A 523 17.68 -16.37 1.68
N TYR A 524 17.55 -17.34 2.58
CA TYR A 524 18.66 -17.78 3.43
C TYR A 524 19.85 -18.32 2.63
N LEU A 525 19.58 -19.22 1.66
CA LEU A 525 20.62 -19.79 0.81
C LEU A 525 21.32 -18.72 -0.03
N THR A 526 20.54 -17.81 -0.62
CA THR A 526 21.08 -16.67 -1.39
C THR A 526 21.99 -15.81 -0.53
N TYR A 527 21.55 -15.49 0.69
CA TYR A 527 22.35 -14.74 1.64
C TYR A 527 23.65 -15.46 2.00
N LYS A 528 23.59 -16.76 2.29
CA LYS A 528 24.78 -17.56 2.62
C LYS A 528 25.78 -17.59 1.47
N LEU A 529 25.32 -17.80 0.24
CA LEU A 529 26.16 -17.78 -0.95
C LEU A 529 26.75 -16.38 -1.20
N ALA A 530 25.96 -15.32 -1.05
CA ALA A 530 26.42 -13.94 -1.19
C ALA A 530 27.45 -13.54 -0.12
N TYR A 531 27.40 -14.17 1.05
CA TYR A 531 28.32 -13.91 2.15
C TYR A 531 29.60 -14.74 2.07
N VAL A 532 29.51 -16.00 1.66
CA VAL A 532 30.65 -16.94 1.59
C VAL A 532 31.43 -16.79 0.27
N GLY A 533 30.75 -16.60 -0.85
CA GLY A 533 31.36 -16.57 -2.19
C GLY A 533 32.51 -15.57 -2.33
N PRO A 534 32.33 -14.29 -1.97
CA PRO A 534 33.40 -13.28 -2.09
C PRO A 534 34.62 -13.58 -1.22
N ARG A 535 34.44 -14.25 -0.08
CA ARG A 535 35.54 -14.66 0.81
C ARG A 535 36.33 -15.83 0.26
N MET A 536 35.65 -16.78 -0.39
CA MET A 536 36.32 -17.90 -1.05
C MET A 536 37.08 -17.46 -2.31
N LEU A 537 36.52 -16.50 -3.05
CA LEU A 537 37.07 -16.00 -4.31
C LEU A 537 38.05 -14.84 -4.15
N GLN A 538 38.30 -14.39 -2.90
CA GLN A 538 39.19 -13.27 -2.57
C GLN A 538 38.94 -12.02 -3.43
N LEU A 539 37.67 -11.70 -3.71
CA LEU A 539 37.31 -10.62 -4.62
C LEU A 539 37.64 -9.25 -4.00
N HIS A 540 38.16 -8.34 -4.83
CA HIS A 540 38.24 -6.92 -4.47
C HIS A 540 36.84 -6.32 -4.26
N THR A 541 36.74 -5.26 -3.45
CA THR A 541 35.47 -4.67 -2.98
C THR A 541 34.44 -4.39 -4.08
N VAL A 542 34.87 -3.86 -5.23
CA VAL A 542 33.96 -3.57 -6.35
C VAL A 542 33.42 -4.85 -6.99
N LEU A 543 34.29 -5.86 -7.16
CA LEU A 543 33.91 -7.16 -7.70
C LEU A 543 33.02 -7.94 -6.72
N ASP A 544 33.24 -7.80 -5.41
CA ASP A 544 32.35 -8.34 -4.37
C ASP A 544 30.93 -7.76 -4.48
N ILE A 545 30.81 -6.43 -4.60
CA ILE A 545 29.50 -5.77 -4.76
C ILE A 545 28.81 -6.25 -6.05
N LEU A 546 29.54 -6.29 -7.19
CA LEU A 546 28.99 -6.76 -8.46
C LEU A 546 28.57 -8.23 -8.39
N PHE A 547 29.39 -9.10 -7.80
CA PHE A 547 29.08 -10.51 -7.61
C PHE A 547 27.79 -10.68 -6.80
N LYS A 548 27.63 -9.95 -5.69
CA LYS A 548 26.42 -9.99 -4.86
C LYS A 548 25.18 -9.54 -5.63
N LEU A 549 25.27 -8.45 -6.40
CA LEU A 549 24.15 -7.96 -7.21
C LEU A 549 23.73 -8.97 -8.29
N VAL A 550 24.70 -9.55 -9.00
CA VAL A 550 24.46 -10.58 -10.02
C VAL A 550 23.87 -11.84 -9.39
N LEU A 551 24.43 -12.32 -8.28
CA LEU A 551 23.95 -13.50 -7.56
C LEU A 551 22.52 -13.28 -7.05
N CYS A 552 22.22 -12.13 -6.45
CA CYS A 552 20.86 -11.80 -6.00
C CYS A 552 19.87 -11.79 -7.17
N ARG A 553 20.25 -11.21 -8.32
CA ARG A 553 19.40 -11.17 -9.51
C ARG A 553 19.15 -12.56 -10.08
N LEU A 554 20.20 -13.35 -10.28
CA LEU A 554 20.10 -14.72 -10.80
C LEU A 554 19.30 -15.60 -9.85
N SER A 555 19.59 -15.53 -8.55
CA SER A 555 18.86 -16.30 -7.53
C SER A 555 17.37 -15.99 -7.53
N TYR A 556 16.98 -14.71 -7.66
CA TYR A 556 15.57 -14.32 -7.77
C TYR A 556 14.92 -14.88 -9.04
N LEU A 557 15.60 -14.85 -10.19
CA LEU A 557 15.09 -15.43 -11.43
C LEU A 557 14.91 -16.94 -11.32
N CYS A 558 15.86 -17.65 -10.70
CA CYS A 558 15.75 -19.09 -10.43
C CYS A 558 14.59 -19.40 -9.49
N TYR A 559 14.45 -18.66 -8.38
CA TYR A 559 13.31 -18.79 -7.47
C TYR A 559 11.99 -18.62 -8.22
N LYS A 560 11.88 -17.57 -9.05
CA LYS A 560 10.68 -17.29 -9.84
C LYS A 560 10.34 -18.46 -10.76
N GLN A 561 11.31 -19.02 -11.47
CA GLN A 561 11.11 -20.17 -12.36
C GLN A 561 10.69 -21.44 -11.59
N VAL A 562 11.34 -21.75 -10.47
CA VAL A 562 10.99 -22.92 -9.64
C VAL A 562 9.59 -22.76 -9.05
N HIS A 563 9.27 -21.60 -8.49
CA HIS A 563 7.96 -21.33 -7.93
C HIS A 563 6.86 -21.41 -8.99
N MET A 564 7.09 -20.85 -10.18
CA MET A 564 6.18 -20.93 -11.33
C MET A 564 5.93 -22.39 -11.74
N LYS A 565 6.99 -23.20 -11.92
CA LYS A 565 6.84 -24.60 -12.32
C LYS A 565 6.09 -25.44 -11.28
N LEU A 566 6.40 -25.24 -9.99
CA LEU A 566 5.67 -25.89 -8.90
C LEU A 566 4.20 -25.51 -8.89
N TYR A 567 3.90 -24.22 -9.06
CA TYR A 567 2.52 -23.74 -9.07
C TYR A 567 1.73 -24.27 -10.27
N HIS A 568 2.33 -24.29 -11.47
CA HIS A 568 1.70 -24.86 -12.67
C HIS A 568 1.34 -26.32 -12.48
N ASP A 569 2.26 -27.13 -11.91
CA ASP A 569 1.99 -28.55 -11.64
C ASP A 569 0.79 -28.73 -10.70
N VAL A 570 0.72 -27.94 -9.61
CA VAL A 570 -0.42 -27.98 -8.68
C VAL A 570 -1.73 -27.63 -9.37
N VAL A 571 -1.73 -26.59 -10.20
CA VAL A 571 -2.93 -26.16 -10.94
C VAL A 571 -3.36 -27.23 -11.94
N HIS A 572 -2.44 -27.83 -12.69
CA HIS A 572 -2.75 -28.91 -13.64
C HIS A 572 -3.27 -30.17 -12.95
N GLN A 573 -2.69 -30.54 -11.81
CA GLN A 573 -3.17 -31.67 -11.01
C GLN A 573 -4.54 -31.40 -10.42
N ALA A 574 -4.82 -30.17 -10.00
CA ALA A 574 -6.15 -29.77 -9.54
C ALA A 574 -7.20 -29.84 -10.66
N ASP A 575 -6.86 -29.35 -11.87
CA ASP A 575 -7.72 -29.51 -13.06
C ASP A 575 -8.01 -30.97 -13.37
N LEU A 576 -6.96 -31.81 -13.37
CA LEU A 576 -7.07 -33.24 -13.62
C LEU A 576 -7.93 -33.94 -12.57
N THR A 577 -7.74 -33.60 -11.29
CA THR A 577 -8.49 -34.18 -10.17
C THR A 577 -9.98 -33.79 -10.25
N ALA A 578 -10.26 -32.51 -10.53
CA ALA A 578 -11.62 -32.02 -10.72
C ALA A 578 -12.30 -32.69 -11.93
N ALA A 579 -11.62 -32.77 -13.07
CA ALA A 579 -12.15 -33.36 -14.29
C ALA A 579 -12.39 -34.88 -14.18
N LYS A 580 -11.52 -35.61 -13.47
CA LYS A 580 -11.68 -37.05 -13.24
C LYS A 580 -12.76 -37.39 -12.20
N CYS A 581 -13.22 -36.42 -11.41
CA CYS A 581 -14.22 -36.64 -10.38
C CYS A 581 -15.56 -37.07 -10.97
N GLU A 582 -16.08 -36.33 -11.96
CA GLU A 582 -17.31 -36.66 -12.69
C GLU A 582 -17.26 -36.16 -14.16
N PRO A 583 -17.89 -36.87 -15.12
CA PRO A 583 -17.92 -36.45 -16.52
C PRO A 583 -18.45 -35.03 -16.74
N ARG A 584 -19.47 -34.62 -15.98
CA ARG A 584 -20.02 -33.26 -16.05
C ARG A 584 -19.02 -32.18 -15.62
N MET A 585 -18.11 -32.48 -14.69
CA MET A 585 -17.07 -31.53 -14.28
C MET A 585 -16.00 -31.38 -15.36
N LEU A 586 -15.66 -32.45 -16.08
CA LEU A 586 -14.79 -32.36 -17.25
C LEU A 586 -15.40 -31.42 -18.30
N GLN A 587 -16.68 -31.61 -18.66
CA GLN A 587 -17.38 -30.72 -19.59
C GLN A 587 -17.41 -29.28 -19.06
N GLY A 588 -17.76 -29.10 -17.79
CA GLY A 588 -17.77 -27.79 -17.13
C GLY A 588 -16.42 -27.06 -17.16
N GLY A 589 -15.31 -27.80 -17.05
CA GLY A 589 -13.96 -27.24 -17.20
C GLY A 589 -13.64 -26.81 -18.63
N ILE A 590 -14.01 -27.61 -19.62
CA ILE A 590 -13.87 -27.29 -21.04
C ILE A 590 -14.69 -26.03 -21.39
N ASP A 591 -15.93 -25.97 -20.94
CA ASP A 591 -16.83 -24.84 -21.17
C ASP A 591 -16.29 -23.56 -20.51
N MET A 592 -15.83 -23.67 -19.26
CA MET A 592 -15.29 -22.54 -18.51
C MET A 592 -14.06 -21.93 -19.19
N PHE A 593 -13.08 -22.74 -19.57
CA PHE A 593 -11.89 -22.23 -20.25
C PHE A 593 -12.22 -21.69 -21.65
N THR A 594 -13.13 -22.33 -22.38
CA THR A 594 -13.56 -21.86 -23.71
C THR A 594 -14.21 -20.48 -23.62
N LYS A 595 -15.20 -20.31 -22.75
CA LYS A 595 -15.87 -19.02 -22.50
C LYS A 595 -14.89 -17.95 -22.01
N LYS A 596 -13.95 -18.32 -21.13
CA LYS A 596 -12.96 -17.37 -20.62
C LYS A 596 -11.97 -16.90 -21.70
N LEU A 597 -11.48 -17.80 -22.54
CA LEU A 597 -10.63 -17.46 -23.69
C LEU A 597 -11.37 -16.56 -24.67
N GLU A 598 -12.64 -16.85 -24.96
CA GLU A 598 -13.46 -16.02 -25.83
C GLU A 598 -13.68 -14.61 -25.25
N LEU A 599 -14.04 -14.52 -23.97
CA LEU A 599 -14.18 -13.24 -23.28
C LEU A 599 -12.87 -12.45 -23.32
N ASN A 600 -11.72 -13.10 -23.10
CA ASN A 600 -10.42 -12.45 -23.18
C ASN A 600 -10.10 -11.94 -24.60
N ARG A 601 -10.49 -12.67 -25.66
CA ARG A 601 -10.36 -12.20 -27.05
C ARG A 601 -11.24 -10.98 -27.33
N ILE A 602 -12.47 -10.98 -26.81
CA ILE A 602 -13.38 -9.83 -26.90
C ILE A 602 -12.75 -8.61 -26.19
N ARG A 603 -12.28 -8.80 -24.96
CA ARG A 603 -11.60 -7.76 -24.17
C ARG A 603 -10.35 -7.23 -24.88
N ARG A 604 -9.58 -8.11 -25.51
CA ARG A 604 -8.40 -7.75 -26.30
C ARG A 604 -8.76 -6.81 -27.45
N ARG A 605 -9.81 -7.14 -28.22
CA ARG A 605 -10.29 -6.33 -29.36
C ARG A 605 -10.84 -4.99 -28.88
N LEU A 606 -11.71 -5.01 -27.87
CA LEU A 606 -12.36 -3.81 -27.32
C LEU A 606 -11.38 -2.81 -26.73
N MET A 607 -10.28 -3.27 -26.14
CA MET A 607 -9.28 -2.39 -25.52
C MET A 607 -8.17 -1.91 -26.47
N GLY A 608 -8.21 -2.30 -27.76
CA GLY A 608 -7.21 -1.90 -28.75
C GLY A 608 -5.78 -2.24 -28.32
N ARG A 609 -4.84 -1.29 -28.44
CA ARG A 609 -3.42 -1.47 -28.05
C ARG A 609 -3.24 -1.93 -26.60
N LYS A 610 -4.08 -1.44 -25.67
CA LYS A 610 -4.03 -1.85 -24.25
C LYS A 610 -4.49 -3.30 -24.08
N GLY A 611 -5.45 -3.74 -24.90
CA GLY A 611 -5.85 -5.15 -24.93
C GLY A 611 -4.74 -6.06 -25.41
N GLN A 612 -4.00 -5.63 -26.44
CA GLN A 612 -2.86 -6.37 -26.99
C GLN A 612 -1.72 -6.57 -25.98
N SER A 613 -1.52 -5.64 -25.04
CA SER A 613 -0.55 -5.81 -23.95
C SER A 613 -1.04 -6.72 -22.82
N CYS A 614 -2.36 -6.91 -22.69
CA CYS A 614 -2.95 -7.73 -21.62
C CYS A 614 -3.25 -9.16 -22.06
N PHE A 615 -3.62 -9.38 -23.33
CA PHE A 615 -4.05 -10.68 -23.84
C PHE A 615 -3.38 -11.07 -25.16
N THR A 616 -3.02 -12.35 -25.29
CA THR A 616 -2.57 -12.93 -26.56
C THR A 616 -3.72 -13.04 -27.55
N GLU A 617 -3.42 -13.26 -28.82
CA GLU A 617 -4.45 -13.47 -29.86
C GLU A 617 -5.35 -14.66 -29.57
N GLU A 618 -4.81 -15.68 -28.92
CA GLU A 618 -5.54 -16.86 -28.48
C GLU A 618 -6.42 -16.62 -27.25
N GLY A 619 -6.23 -15.50 -26.52
CA GLY A 619 -6.99 -15.14 -25.33
C GLY A 619 -6.28 -15.44 -23.99
N ASN A 620 -5.00 -15.80 -23.99
CA ASN A 620 -4.21 -15.98 -22.77
C ASN A 620 -3.80 -14.64 -22.15
N ASP A 621 -3.67 -14.58 -20.82
CA ASP A 621 -3.16 -13.42 -20.11
C ASP A 621 -1.64 -13.24 -20.33
N VAL A 622 -1.20 -12.08 -20.84
CA VAL A 622 0.22 -11.79 -21.16
C VAL A 622 1.04 -11.51 -19.90
N GLU A 623 0.47 -10.83 -18.91
CA GLU A 623 1.17 -10.49 -17.66
C GLU A 623 1.26 -11.68 -16.69
N SER A 624 0.49 -12.74 -16.93
CA SER A 624 0.34 -13.86 -16.02
C SER A 624 1.41 -14.94 -16.24
N LEU A 625 2.69 -14.57 -16.13
CA LEU A 625 3.78 -15.57 -16.11
C LEU A 625 3.78 -16.44 -14.83
N VAL A 626 2.80 -16.27 -13.95
CA VAL A 626 2.68 -17.04 -12.70
C VAL A 626 1.65 -18.16 -12.85
N TYR A 627 0.65 -18.02 -13.73
CA TYR A 627 -0.38 -19.04 -13.94
C TYR A 627 -0.14 -19.79 -15.25
N PRO A 628 -0.50 -21.08 -15.33
CA PRO A 628 -0.42 -21.81 -16.60
C PRO A 628 -1.39 -21.19 -17.62
N LEU A 629 -0.98 -21.25 -18.89
CA LEU A 629 -1.74 -20.73 -20.01
C LEU A 629 -3.12 -21.42 -20.07
N LEU A 630 -4.17 -20.63 -20.29
CA LEU A 630 -5.54 -21.16 -20.39
C LEU A 630 -5.68 -22.11 -21.59
N THR A 631 -4.97 -21.86 -22.68
CA THR A 631 -4.95 -22.77 -23.84
C THR A 631 -4.33 -24.13 -23.52
N ASP A 632 -3.22 -24.16 -22.77
CA ASP A 632 -2.59 -25.41 -22.33
C ASP A 632 -3.51 -26.20 -21.38
N ARG A 633 -4.16 -25.51 -20.44
CA ARG A 633 -5.15 -26.15 -19.54
C ARG A 633 -6.33 -26.73 -20.32
N LEU A 634 -6.88 -25.97 -21.28
CA LEU A 634 -7.99 -26.42 -22.12
C LEU A 634 -7.61 -27.64 -22.95
N GLU A 635 -6.44 -27.64 -23.59
CA GLU A 635 -6.01 -28.76 -24.43
C GLU A 635 -5.85 -30.05 -23.59
N ARG A 636 -5.29 -29.95 -22.38
CA ARG A 636 -5.18 -31.10 -21.46
C ARG A 636 -6.54 -31.69 -21.10
N LEU A 637 -7.56 -30.86 -20.88
CA LEU A 637 -8.92 -31.36 -20.63
C LEU A 637 -9.54 -32.01 -21.88
N LYS A 638 -9.34 -31.42 -23.06
CA LYS A 638 -9.81 -32.01 -24.34
C LYS A 638 -9.14 -33.34 -24.65
N VAL A 639 -7.85 -33.49 -24.32
CA VAL A 639 -7.15 -34.78 -24.45
C VAL A 639 -7.80 -35.81 -23.54
N LEU A 640 -8.09 -35.45 -22.27
CA LEU A 640 -8.76 -36.35 -21.33
C LEU A 640 -10.17 -36.76 -21.80
N GLU A 641 -10.91 -35.86 -22.42
CA GLU A 641 -12.21 -36.14 -23.04
C GLU A 641 -12.11 -37.13 -24.22
N ARG A 642 -11.09 -36.99 -25.07
CA ARG A 642 -10.82 -37.96 -26.16
C ARG A 642 -10.41 -39.33 -25.62
N GLU A 643 -9.66 -39.38 -24.51
CA GLU A 643 -9.25 -40.63 -23.88
C GLU A 643 -10.44 -41.36 -23.23
N SER A 644 -11.34 -40.63 -22.57
CA SER A 644 -12.53 -41.21 -21.93
C SER A 644 -13.55 -41.74 -22.96
N THR A 645 -13.69 -41.06 -24.10
CA THR A 645 -14.55 -41.52 -25.21
C THR A 645 -14.01 -42.77 -25.91
N ASN A 646 -12.69 -42.85 -26.14
CA ASN A 646 -12.06 -44.02 -26.74
C ASN A 646 -12.09 -45.27 -25.84
N THR A 647 -11.92 -45.10 -24.52
CA THR A 647 -12.03 -46.22 -23.56
C THR A 647 -13.48 -46.73 -23.43
N GLY A 648 -14.48 -45.85 -23.57
CA GLY A 648 -15.89 -46.23 -23.67
C GLY A 648 -16.22 -47.09 -24.91
N MET A 649 -15.61 -46.81 -26.06
CA MET A 649 -15.78 -47.64 -27.28
C MET A 649 -15.08 -49.00 -27.17
N SER A 650 -13.94 -49.10 -26.47
CA SER A 650 -13.23 -50.38 -26.31
C SER A 650 -13.91 -51.38 -25.36
N SER A 651 -14.67 -50.90 -24.38
CA SER A 651 -15.44 -51.74 -23.45
C SER A 651 -16.78 -52.19 -24.04
N GLY A 652 -17.34 -51.45 -24.99
CA GLY A 652 -18.53 -51.87 -25.77
C GLY A 652 -18.27 -53.08 -26.67
N ASN A 653 -17.09 -53.15 -27.31
CA ASN A 653 -16.74 -54.28 -28.19
C ASN A 653 -16.41 -55.59 -27.45
N GLN A 654 -16.14 -55.55 -26.14
CA GLN A 654 -15.98 -56.78 -25.33
C GLN A 654 -17.31 -57.31 -24.79
N ALA A 655 -18.36 -56.49 -24.73
CA ALA A 655 -19.69 -56.91 -24.29
C ALA A 655 -20.50 -57.61 -25.39
N GLU A 656 -20.22 -57.33 -26.67
CA GLU A 656 -20.85 -58.04 -27.80
C GLU A 656 -20.17 -59.37 -28.16
N GLY A 657 -18.91 -59.59 -27.75
CA GLY A 657 -18.17 -60.83 -27.99
C GLY A 657 -18.46 -61.99 -27.03
N SER A 658 -19.23 -61.77 -25.95
CA SER A 658 -19.54 -62.79 -24.93
C SER A 658 -20.97 -63.35 -24.99
N LYS A 659 -21.74 -63.01 -26.04
CA LYS A 659 -23.07 -63.59 -26.32
C LYS A 659 -23.09 -64.61 -27.46
N SER A 660 -21.93 -65.04 -27.96
CA SER A 660 -21.83 -66.12 -28.94
C SER A 660 -20.71 -67.11 -28.58
N SER A 661 -20.96 -67.98 -27.61
CA SER A 661 -20.34 -69.31 -27.50
C SER A 661 -21.16 -70.18 -26.56
#